data_AF-D0NBX7-F1
#
_entry.id   AF-D0NBX7-F1
#
_cell.length_a   1.000
_cell.length_b   1.000
_cell.length_c   1.000
_cell.angle_alpha   90.00
_cell.angle_beta   90.00
_cell.angle_gamma   90.00
#
_symmetry.space_group_name_H-M   'P 1'
#
loop_
_entity.id
_entity.type
_entity.pdbx_description
1 polymer ?
#
loop_
_entity_poly.entity_id
_entity_poly.type
_entity_poly.pdbx_seq_one_letter_code
_entity_poly.pdbx_strand_id
1 'polypeptide(L)'
;MYQTQDGAGSSYTSTIYGFIRDQKYEEAVRVLQIELENHPHSRAALSLLGYCYYHMQLFHQAVGMYEQLCANYPEVDEYQLYLAQSLYKSGQYDAASRRASQLESEQFAQRVHLLRAASYYEQNDIKATRSVLEECLPDDPTTIVFDGAIEYKEGRYEAARVKFADALNILGYQPDLSYNIALCFFKMKQYGNAMRQIAEIIEKGVRDHPELSVGSKSEQNADVKSVRNSTVLRETALVEAFNLKAAIEYEMKNYKGARDALLDMPPRQEEELDPVSLHNFGLMNMDVDPNGGFKKLNFLLQNPPFPVETFSNLLILYTKHGFHDLMADVLAENAHLTFQLLSKEFYDFMDATVTLQTSPEDAYRTYDELATKHVEGLRKLTKKIQDARLAQSNEDIKASLKAYDDALEDFMPVLMAQANIYWERGNYTQVEKIFRQTAEFCSEHEAWKLNVAHVFFLQGNKYEQAIQYYEPFVKKHQDNLLDVQAIILANLCVCYVMNTDNEKAEELLRSIEREEEEESSRDPEKRLFHLCIVNLVIGTLYCSKNNYDFGICRVMKSMEPYHRKLGPDTWYYAKRCFLGLALTLAKHMTTIRDSTMDDILEFLDCADQHGKDIFTTTEADQKSANVSGSNAIQHTISYEARVLKRTFLKLRS
;
A
#
# COMPACT_ATOMS: atom_id res chain seq x y z
N MET A 1 23.01 -72.06 -23.48
CA MET A 1 21.56 -71.84 -23.66
C MET A 1 21.33 -70.35 -23.57
N TYR A 2 20.96 -69.75 -24.69
CA TYR A 2 20.48 -68.37 -24.78
C TYR A 2 19.17 -68.23 -24.00
N GLN A 3 19.09 -67.28 -23.08
CA GLN A 3 17.86 -66.58 -22.78
C GLN A 3 18.21 -65.12 -22.52
N THR A 4 17.97 -64.31 -23.54
CA THR A 4 17.93 -62.86 -23.52
C THR A 4 16.83 -62.39 -22.56
N GLN A 5 17.18 -61.61 -21.55
CA GLN A 5 16.24 -60.74 -20.82
C GLN A 5 16.09 -59.42 -21.58
N ASP A 6 15.57 -59.49 -22.80
CA ASP A 6 15.11 -58.31 -23.54
C ASP A 6 13.63 -58.09 -23.18
N GLY A 7 13.34 -57.22 -22.22
CA GLY A 7 11.95 -56.90 -21.86
C GLY A 7 11.72 -55.83 -20.79
N ALA A 8 12.65 -55.63 -19.85
CA ALA A 8 12.46 -54.65 -18.77
C ALA A 8 12.86 -53.20 -19.14
N GLY A 9 13.85 -53.02 -20.03
CA GLY A 9 14.37 -51.70 -20.40
C GLY A 9 13.40 -50.84 -21.25
N SER A 10 12.43 -51.47 -21.95
CA SER A 10 11.46 -50.73 -22.78
C SER A 10 10.43 -49.95 -21.96
N SER A 11 10.20 -50.32 -20.69
CA SER A 11 9.22 -49.65 -19.83
C SER A 11 9.77 -48.34 -19.28
N TYR A 12 10.97 -48.36 -18.67
CA TYR A 12 11.51 -47.18 -17.97
C TYR A 12 11.72 -45.98 -18.88
N THR A 13 12.35 -46.17 -20.05
CA THR A 13 12.57 -45.09 -21.01
C THR A 13 11.24 -44.49 -21.50
N SER A 14 10.29 -45.34 -21.92
CA SER A 14 8.99 -44.86 -22.40
C SER A 14 8.18 -44.17 -21.29
N THR A 15 8.26 -44.65 -20.06
CA THR A 15 7.53 -44.08 -18.92
C THR A 15 8.13 -42.74 -18.50
N ILE A 16 9.46 -42.67 -18.29
CA ILE A 16 10.12 -41.44 -17.82
C ILE A 16 10.06 -40.34 -18.88
N TYR A 17 10.42 -40.63 -20.14
CA TYR A 17 10.31 -39.63 -21.21
C TYR A 17 8.85 -39.30 -21.55
N GLY A 18 7.92 -40.25 -21.35
CA GLY A 18 6.48 -39.98 -21.44
C GLY A 18 6.03 -38.97 -20.39
N PHE A 19 6.44 -39.15 -19.13
CA PHE A 19 6.17 -38.20 -18.05
C PHE A 19 6.79 -36.82 -18.33
N ILE A 20 8.05 -36.76 -18.76
CA ILE A 20 8.71 -35.50 -19.08
C ILE A 20 8.02 -34.77 -20.24
N ARG A 21 7.68 -35.49 -21.32
CA ARG A 21 6.96 -34.93 -22.48
C ARG A 21 5.59 -34.36 -22.06
N ASP A 22 4.90 -35.06 -21.17
CA ASP A 22 3.59 -34.66 -20.66
C ASP A 22 3.69 -33.66 -19.48
N GLN A 23 4.89 -33.11 -19.20
CA GLN A 23 5.21 -32.17 -18.11
C GLN A 23 4.89 -32.69 -16.69
N LYS A 24 4.80 -34.00 -16.54
CA LYS A 24 4.58 -34.72 -15.27
C LYS A 24 5.90 -34.95 -14.53
N TYR A 25 6.55 -33.85 -14.16
CA TYR A 25 7.89 -33.89 -13.58
C TYR A 25 7.93 -34.56 -12.20
N GLU A 26 6.89 -34.42 -11.37
CA GLU A 26 6.83 -35.06 -10.05
C GLU A 26 6.79 -36.60 -10.14
N GLU A 27 6.05 -37.15 -11.09
CA GLU A 27 6.01 -38.58 -11.40
C GLU A 27 7.37 -39.07 -11.89
N ALA A 28 8.02 -38.31 -12.78
CA ALA A 28 9.36 -38.63 -13.27
C ALA A 28 10.39 -38.63 -12.13
N VAL A 29 10.37 -37.62 -11.26
CA VAL A 29 11.27 -37.51 -10.09
C VAL A 29 11.12 -38.71 -9.17
N ARG A 30 9.90 -39.14 -8.84
CA ARG A 30 9.68 -40.31 -7.97
C ARG A 30 10.33 -41.58 -8.49
N VAL A 31 10.21 -41.84 -9.79
CA VAL A 31 10.83 -43.03 -10.41
C VAL A 31 12.35 -42.88 -10.45
N LEU A 32 12.85 -41.70 -10.82
CA LEU A 32 14.28 -41.43 -10.96
C LEU A 32 15.02 -41.41 -9.61
N GLN A 33 14.38 -41.00 -8.51
CA GLN A 33 14.94 -41.06 -7.16
C GLN A 33 15.20 -42.50 -6.72
N ILE A 34 14.26 -43.42 -6.96
CA ILE A 34 14.43 -44.84 -6.66
C ILE A 34 15.60 -45.42 -7.46
N GLU A 35 15.73 -45.05 -8.74
CA GLU A 35 16.86 -45.46 -9.57
C GLU A 35 18.20 -44.92 -9.06
N LEU A 36 18.23 -43.68 -8.56
CA LEU A 36 19.44 -43.09 -7.99
C LEU A 36 19.82 -43.75 -6.66
N GLU A 37 18.85 -44.17 -5.83
CA GLU A 37 19.11 -44.95 -4.60
C GLU A 37 19.74 -46.31 -4.92
N ASN A 38 19.25 -46.99 -5.96
CA ASN A 38 19.80 -48.27 -6.41
C ASN A 38 21.17 -48.10 -7.10
N HIS A 39 21.37 -46.98 -7.79
CA HIS A 39 22.57 -46.67 -8.57
C HIS A 39 23.08 -45.23 -8.31
N PRO A 40 23.83 -44.99 -7.21
CA PRO A 40 24.20 -43.65 -6.73
C PRO A 40 25.03 -42.77 -7.68
N HIS A 41 25.59 -43.34 -8.75
CA HIS A 41 26.39 -42.62 -9.75
C HIS A 41 25.83 -42.76 -11.17
N SER A 42 24.54 -43.08 -11.30
CA SER A 42 23.89 -43.17 -12.60
C SER A 42 23.81 -41.80 -13.28
N ARG A 43 24.59 -41.63 -14.36
CA ARG A 43 24.61 -40.40 -15.18
C ARG A 43 23.22 -40.02 -15.68
N ALA A 44 22.45 -40.99 -16.17
CA ALA A 44 21.11 -40.75 -16.71
C ALA A 44 20.13 -40.30 -15.62
N ALA A 45 20.16 -40.94 -14.44
CA ALA A 45 19.31 -40.56 -13.32
C ALA A 45 19.62 -39.14 -12.83
N LEU A 46 20.91 -38.82 -12.60
CA LEU A 46 21.33 -37.48 -12.20
C LEU A 46 20.95 -36.41 -13.23
N SER A 47 21.14 -36.69 -14.52
CA SER A 47 20.83 -35.72 -15.60
C SER A 47 19.34 -35.46 -15.73
N LEU A 48 18.52 -36.51 -15.69
CA LEU A 48 17.06 -36.38 -15.80
C LEU A 48 16.45 -35.79 -14.53
N LEU A 49 16.99 -36.10 -13.34
CA LEU A 49 16.59 -35.44 -12.09
C LEU A 49 16.94 -33.96 -12.10
N GLY A 50 18.16 -33.60 -12.51
CA GLY A 50 18.57 -32.19 -12.66
C GLY A 50 17.61 -31.43 -13.58
N TYR A 51 17.25 -32.02 -14.72
CA TYR A 51 16.28 -31.46 -15.66
C TYR A 51 14.89 -31.30 -15.03
N CYS A 52 14.36 -32.35 -14.40
CA CYS A 52 13.04 -32.30 -13.78
C CYS A 52 12.99 -31.27 -12.64
N TYR A 53 14.00 -31.25 -11.75
CA TYR A 53 14.08 -30.27 -10.67
C TYR A 53 14.18 -28.84 -11.20
N TYR A 54 14.94 -28.61 -12.27
CA TYR A 54 15.03 -27.29 -12.90
C TYR A 54 13.67 -26.81 -13.44
N HIS A 55 12.93 -27.69 -14.12
CA HIS A 55 11.60 -27.37 -14.65
C HIS A 55 10.52 -27.29 -13.56
N MET A 56 10.70 -27.96 -12.42
CA MET A 56 9.89 -27.82 -11.22
C MET A 56 10.27 -26.60 -10.37
N GLN A 57 11.27 -25.80 -10.79
CA GLN A 57 11.82 -24.65 -10.05
C GLN A 57 12.48 -25.00 -8.71
N LEU A 58 12.81 -26.26 -8.48
CA LEU A 58 13.58 -26.73 -7.33
C LEU A 58 15.08 -26.55 -7.60
N PHE A 59 15.51 -25.30 -7.80
CA PHE A 59 16.85 -24.98 -8.31
C PHE A 59 17.98 -25.46 -7.39
N HIS A 60 17.81 -25.41 -6.07
CA HIS A 60 18.81 -25.96 -5.13
C HIS A 60 19.01 -27.47 -5.29
N GLN A 61 17.93 -28.22 -5.55
CA GLN A 61 18.04 -29.67 -5.79
C GLN A 61 18.67 -29.95 -7.16
N ALA A 62 18.34 -29.14 -8.17
CA ALA A 62 18.98 -29.21 -9.48
C ALA A 62 20.50 -28.96 -9.40
N VAL A 63 20.93 -27.94 -8.63
CA VAL A 63 22.36 -27.68 -8.35
C VAL A 63 23.04 -28.93 -7.79
N GLY A 64 22.46 -29.56 -6.75
CA GLY A 64 23.05 -30.77 -6.16
C GLY A 64 23.19 -31.94 -7.14
N MET A 65 22.28 -32.11 -8.10
CA MET A 65 22.39 -33.14 -9.14
C MET A 65 23.48 -32.79 -10.17
N TYR A 66 23.53 -31.54 -10.62
CA TYR A 66 24.53 -31.10 -11.59
C TYR A 66 25.95 -31.02 -10.99
N GLU A 67 26.10 -30.69 -9.71
CA GLU A 67 27.40 -30.75 -9.02
C GLU A 67 28.00 -32.17 -9.04
N GLN A 68 27.17 -33.19 -8.78
CA GLN A 68 27.62 -34.59 -8.88
C GLN A 68 27.99 -34.98 -10.31
N LEU A 69 27.23 -34.51 -11.31
CA LEU A 69 27.58 -34.74 -12.72
C LEU A 69 28.90 -34.07 -13.11
N CYS A 70 29.12 -32.82 -12.69
CA CYS A 70 30.36 -32.10 -12.96
C CYS A 70 31.57 -32.71 -12.23
N ALA A 71 31.38 -33.31 -11.06
CA ALA A 71 32.43 -34.01 -10.33
C ALA A 71 32.82 -35.34 -11.00
N ASN A 72 31.82 -36.07 -11.52
CA ASN A 72 32.03 -37.38 -12.14
C ASN A 72 32.46 -37.28 -13.62
N TYR A 73 32.05 -36.21 -14.33
CA TYR A 73 32.27 -35.99 -15.75
C TYR A 73 32.73 -34.55 -16.02
N PRO A 74 33.94 -34.16 -15.55
CA PRO A 74 34.44 -32.79 -15.67
C PRO A 74 34.66 -32.33 -17.12
N GLU A 75 34.83 -33.26 -18.06
CA GLU A 75 35.05 -33.01 -19.49
C GLU A 75 33.80 -32.57 -20.26
N VAL A 76 32.61 -32.65 -19.67
CA VAL A 76 31.34 -32.32 -20.34
C VAL A 76 30.92 -30.88 -20.02
N ASP A 77 31.19 -29.97 -20.96
CA ASP A 77 30.87 -28.54 -20.83
C ASP A 77 29.37 -28.26 -20.58
N GLU A 78 28.46 -29.08 -21.14
CA GLU A 78 27.02 -28.91 -20.97
C GLU A 78 26.60 -28.98 -19.50
N TYR A 79 27.17 -29.89 -18.71
CA TYR A 79 26.85 -30.02 -17.29
C TYR A 79 27.35 -28.81 -16.50
N GLN A 80 28.51 -28.26 -16.88
CA GLN A 80 29.02 -27.04 -16.28
C GLN A 80 28.12 -25.85 -16.55
N LEU A 81 27.60 -25.74 -17.78
CA LEU A 81 26.66 -24.70 -18.16
C LEU A 81 25.34 -24.84 -17.40
N TYR A 82 24.77 -26.06 -17.31
CA TYR A 82 23.53 -26.30 -16.56
C TYR A 82 23.69 -26.06 -15.06
N LEU A 83 24.86 -26.39 -14.50
CA LEU A 83 25.20 -26.06 -13.12
C LEU A 83 25.23 -24.53 -12.93
N ALA A 84 25.92 -23.79 -13.80
CA ALA A 84 25.98 -22.33 -13.72
C ALA A 84 24.58 -21.69 -13.87
N GLN A 85 23.74 -22.19 -14.77
CA GLN A 85 22.35 -21.76 -14.95
C GLN A 85 21.49 -22.05 -13.70
N SER A 86 21.64 -23.24 -13.12
CA SER A 86 20.93 -23.63 -11.90
C SER A 86 21.37 -22.78 -10.70
N LEU A 87 22.67 -22.48 -10.59
CA LEU A 87 23.22 -21.58 -9.58
C LEU A 87 22.62 -20.18 -9.72
N TYR A 88 22.58 -19.63 -10.94
CA TYR A 88 21.96 -18.34 -11.23
C TYR A 88 20.48 -18.32 -10.83
N LYS A 89 19.70 -19.33 -11.24
CA LYS A 89 18.28 -19.43 -10.88
C LYS A 89 18.03 -19.67 -9.38
N SER A 90 19.00 -20.25 -8.66
CA SER A 90 18.97 -20.38 -7.20
C SER A 90 19.37 -19.09 -6.45
N GLY A 91 19.64 -17.98 -7.15
CA GLY A 91 20.06 -16.71 -6.57
C GLY A 91 21.54 -16.65 -6.17
N GLN A 92 22.33 -17.70 -6.44
CA GLN A 92 23.76 -17.77 -6.12
C GLN A 92 24.60 -17.14 -7.24
N TYR A 93 24.41 -15.85 -7.48
CA TYR A 93 24.99 -15.12 -8.62
C TYR A 93 26.53 -15.15 -8.65
N ASP A 94 27.20 -15.06 -7.50
CA ASP A 94 28.66 -15.12 -7.41
C ASP A 94 29.23 -16.49 -7.74
N ALA A 95 28.51 -17.56 -7.38
CA ALA A 95 28.89 -18.91 -7.73
C ALA A 95 28.63 -19.16 -9.23
N ALA A 96 27.50 -18.67 -9.75
CA ALA A 96 27.14 -18.77 -11.15
C ALA A 96 28.15 -18.06 -12.06
N SER A 97 28.52 -16.82 -11.76
CA SER A 97 29.46 -16.03 -12.56
C SER A 97 30.87 -16.64 -12.57
N ARG A 98 31.37 -17.10 -11.41
CA ARG A 98 32.65 -17.80 -11.31
C ARG A 98 32.65 -19.09 -12.10
N ARG A 99 31.57 -19.88 -12.00
CA ARG A 99 31.46 -21.15 -12.71
C ARG A 99 31.37 -20.94 -14.22
N ALA A 100 30.58 -19.95 -14.65
CA ALA A 100 30.48 -19.56 -16.05
C ALA A 100 31.83 -19.08 -16.61
N SER A 101 32.62 -18.33 -15.83
CA SER A 101 33.92 -17.82 -16.29
C SER A 101 35.00 -18.91 -16.46
N GLN A 102 34.80 -20.09 -15.89
CA GLN A 102 35.70 -21.23 -16.08
C GLN A 102 35.43 -22.03 -17.36
N LEU A 103 34.36 -21.69 -18.09
CA LEU A 103 33.98 -22.35 -19.34
C LEU A 103 34.65 -21.64 -20.51
N GLU A 104 35.65 -22.28 -21.11
CA GLU A 104 36.39 -21.78 -22.29
C GLU A 104 35.83 -22.32 -23.63
N SER A 105 34.60 -22.85 -23.62
CA SER A 105 33.99 -23.50 -24.78
C SER A 105 33.53 -22.49 -25.83
N GLU A 106 34.19 -22.45 -27.00
CA GLU A 106 33.81 -21.57 -28.12
C GLU A 106 32.36 -21.77 -28.57
N GLN A 107 31.84 -23.00 -28.47
CA GLN A 107 30.46 -23.33 -28.84
C GLN A 107 29.42 -22.65 -27.94
N PHE A 108 29.74 -22.46 -26.66
CA PHE A 108 28.82 -21.87 -25.68
C PHE A 108 29.21 -20.44 -25.29
N ALA A 109 30.22 -19.85 -25.94
CA ALA A 109 30.77 -18.53 -25.60
C ALA A 109 29.68 -17.48 -25.40
N GLN A 110 28.82 -17.23 -26.40
CA GLN A 110 27.72 -16.25 -26.28
C GLN A 110 26.81 -16.54 -25.07
N ARG A 111 26.47 -17.80 -24.84
CA ARG A 111 25.56 -18.23 -23.77
C ARG A 111 26.21 -18.07 -22.38
N VAL A 112 27.52 -18.26 -22.29
CA VAL A 112 28.35 -18.03 -21.11
C VAL A 112 28.47 -16.52 -20.82
N HIS A 113 28.77 -15.69 -21.82
CA HIS A 113 28.84 -14.24 -21.65
C HIS A 113 27.48 -13.66 -21.21
N LEU A 114 26.37 -14.08 -21.84
CA LEU A 114 25.02 -13.65 -21.43
C LEU A 114 24.67 -14.09 -19.99
N LEU A 115 25.06 -15.29 -19.57
CA LEU A 115 24.85 -15.75 -18.18
C LEU A 115 25.69 -14.96 -17.17
N ARG A 116 26.93 -14.59 -17.54
CA ARG A 116 27.78 -13.70 -16.73
C ARG A 116 27.17 -12.30 -16.63
N ALA A 117 26.72 -11.74 -17.75
CA ALA A 117 26.04 -10.44 -17.80
C ALA A 117 24.78 -10.46 -16.92
N ALA A 118 23.95 -11.49 -17.03
CA ALA A 118 22.76 -11.68 -16.18
C ALA A 118 23.13 -11.73 -14.69
N SER A 119 24.18 -12.47 -14.33
CA SER A 119 24.62 -12.60 -12.94
C SER A 119 25.09 -11.25 -12.36
N TYR A 120 25.88 -10.48 -13.11
CA TYR A 120 26.29 -9.13 -12.70
C TYR A 120 25.12 -8.15 -12.66
N TYR A 121 24.16 -8.30 -13.57
CA TYR A 121 22.97 -7.45 -13.63
C TYR A 121 22.10 -7.59 -12.37
N GLU A 122 21.88 -8.82 -11.90
CA GLU A 122 21.14 -9.10 -10.65
C GLU A 122 21.87 -8.56 -9.41
N GLN A 123 23.21 -8.54 -9.44
CA GLN A 123 24.04 -7.95 -8.38
C GLN A 123 24.09 -6.41 -8.42
N ASN A 124 23.39 -5.77 -9.36
CA ASN A 124 23.45 -4.33 -9.64
C ASN A 124 24.85 -3.81 -10.05
N ASP A 125 25.75 -4.66 -10.53
CA ASP A 125 27.04 -4.23 -11.09
C ASP A 125 26.93 -3.91 -12.59
N ILE A 126 26.37 -2.74 -12.88
CA ILE A 126 26.11 -2.28 -14.25
C ILE A 126 27.40 -2.12 -15.07
N LYS A 127 28.52 -1.78 -14.43
CA LYS A 127 29.81 -1.60 -15.11
C LYS A 127 30.35 -2.94 -15.60
N ALA A 128 30.32 -3.96 -14.73
CA ALA A 128 30.71 -5.31 -15.12
C ALA A 128 29.75 -5.89 -16.19
N THR A 129 28.44 -5.69 -16.04
CA THR A 129 27.47 -6.13 -17.06
C THR A 129 27.80 -5.54 -18.43
N ARG A 130 28.02 -4.21 -18.52
CA ARG A 130 28.35 -3.54 -19.79
C ARG A 130 29.63 -4.08 -20.41
N SER A 131 30.69 -4.26 -19.62
CA SER A 131 31.96 -4.82 -20.09
C SER A 131 31.81 -6.23 -20.69
N VAL A 132 30.94 -7.07 -20.12
CA VAL A 132 30.70 -8.43 -20.63
C VAL A 132 29.82 -8.41 -21.87
N LEU A 133 28.87 -7.47 -21.98
CA LEU A 133 28.02 -7.33 -23.17
C LEU A 133 28.80 -6.81 -24.39
N GLU A 134 29.86 -6.05 -24.21
CA GLU A 134 30.77 -5.65 -25.30
C GLU A 134 31.47 -6.85 -25.95
N GLU A 135 31.61 -7.96 -25.22
CA GLU A 135 32.13 -9.25 -25.73
C GLU A 135 31.06 -10.08 -26.44
N CYS A 136 29.78 -9.72 -26.30
CA CYS A 136 28.65 -10.43 -26.91
C CYS A 136 28.38 -9.96 -28.34
N LEU A 137 27.68 -10.79 -29.12
CA LEU A 137 27.20 -10.39 -30.44
C LEU A 137 26.19 -9.23 -30.32
N PRO A 138 26.43 -8.07 -30.96
CA PRO A 138 25.59 -6.88 -30.81
C PRO A 138 24.21 -7.00 -31.46
N ASP A 139 24.11 -7.79 -32.53
CA ASP A 139 22.85 -8.05 -33.25
C ASP A 139 22.03 -9.18 -32.60
N ASP A 140 22.57 -9.85 -31.57
CA ASP A 140 21.81 -10.87 -30.84
C ASP A 140 20.66 -10.19 -30.06
N PRO A 141 19.41 -10.64 -30.24
CA PRO A 141 18.27 -10.02 -29.58
C PRO A 141 18.39 -9.99 -28.05
N THR A 142 19.03 -10.99 -27.44
CA THR A 142 19.18 -11.05 -25.97
C THR A 142 20.19 -10.00 -25.50
N THR A 143 21.26 -9.75 -26.27
CA THR A 143 22.19 -8.63 -26.03
C THR A 143 21.45 -7.28 -26.10
N ILE A 144 20.59 -7.06 -27.09
CA ILE A 144 19.80 -5.82 -27.24
C ILE A 144 18.86 -5.61 -26.04
N VAL A 145 18.26 -6.69 -25.54
CA VAL A 145 17.41 -6.64 -24.34
C VAL A 145 18.23 -6.27 -23.11
N PHE A 146 19.42 -6.84 -22.93
CA PHE A 146 20.31 -6.48 -21.83
C PHE A 146 20.78 -5.03 -21.90
N ASP A 147 21.10 -4.52 -23.10
CA ASP A 147 21.37 -3.09 -23.32
C ASP A 147 20.18 -2.24 -22.83
N GLY A 148 18.96 -2.57 -23.26
CA GLY A 148 17.75 -1.89 -22.81
C GLY A 148 17.56 -1.95 -21.30
N ALA A 149 17.85 -3.09 -20.67
CA ALA A 149 17.74 -3.31 -19.23
C ALA A 149 18.79 -2.50 -18.43
N ILE A 150 19.98 -2.29 -18.98
CA ILE A 150 21.01 -1.38 -18.43
C ILE A 150 20.53 0.07 -18.52
N GLU A 151 20.08 0.49 -19.71
CA GLU A 151 19.55 1.84 -19.93
C GLU A 151 18.38 2.14 -18.98
N TYR A 152 17.54 1.14 -18.68
CA TYR A 152 16.48 1.23 -17.70
C TYR A 152 17.00 1.47 -16.28
N LYS A 153 17.98 0.66 -15.81
CA LYS A 153 18.57 0.84 -14.46
C LYS A 153 19.33 2.16 -14.32
N GLU A 154 19.87 2.70 -15.41
CA GLU A 154 20.51 4.02 -15.44
C GLU A 154 19.50 5.19 -15.56
N GLY A 155 18.20 4.90 -15.57
CA GLY A 155 17.12 5.90 -15.60
C GLY A 155 16.80 6.47 -16.99
N ARG A 156 17.42 5.96 -18.06
CA ARG A 156 17.18 6.39 -19.45
C ARG A 156 16.03 5.59 -20.08
N TYR A 157 14.84 5.76 -19.51
CA TYR A 157 13.66 4.95 -19.84
C TYR A 157 13.23 5.01 -21.31
N GLU A 158 13.37 6.17 -21.98
CA GLU A 158 13.01 6.28 -23.40
C GLU A 158 13.98 5.53 -24.31
N ALA A 159 15.29 5.58 -24.01
CA ALA A 159 16.30 4.82 -24.75
C ALA A 159 16.10 3.31 -24.54
N ALA A 160 15.82 2.89 -23.31
CA ALA A 160 15.47 1.51 -22.98
C ALA A 160 14.23 1.04 -23.75
N ARG A 161 13.18 1.87 -23.82
CA ARG A 161 11.94 1.57 -24.55
C ARG A 161 12.19 1.32 -26.03
N VAL A 162 13.05 2.13 -26.68
CA VAL A 162 13.41 1.94 -28.09
C VAL A 162 14.14 0.61 -28.29
N LYS A 163 15.13 0.31 -27.43
CA LYS A 163 15.86 -0.97 -27.48
C LYS A 163 14.94 -2.19 -27.32
N PHE A 164 13.99 -2.14 -26.38
CA PHE A 164 13.01 -3.23 -26.22
C PHE A 164 12.07 -3.36 -27.43
N ALA A 165 11.67 -2.24 -28.04
CA ALA A 165 10.86 -2.27 -29.26
C ALA A 165 11.63 -2.85 -30.45
N ASP A 166 12.93 -2.55 -30.57
CA ASP A 166 13.81 -3.13 -31.59
C ASP A 166 13.92 -4.64 -31.42
N ALA A 167 14.16 -5.12 -30.18
CA ALA A 167 14.19 -6.55 -29.87
C ALA A 167 12.85 -7.25 -30.19
N LEU A 168 11.73 -6.59 -29.87
CA LEU A 168 10.38 -7.08 -30.18
C LEU A 168 10.12 -7.20 -31.70
N ASN A 169 10.66 -6.28 -32.50
CA ASN A 169 10.54 -6.33 -33.95
C ASN A 169 11.34 -7.49 -34.57
N ILE A 170 12.46 -7.89 -33.94
CA ILE A 170 13.32 -8.98 -34.41
C ILE A 170 12.75 -10.35 -34.01
N LEU A 171 12.37 -10.51 -32.73
CA LEU A 171 11.90 -11.78 -32.17
C LEU A 171 10.41 -12.05 -32.45
N GLY A 172 9.67 -11.03 -32.87
CA GLY A 172 8.21 -11.05 -32.85
C GLY A 172 7.66 -10.81 -31.45
N TYR A 173 6.34 -10.90 -31.32
CA TYR A 173 5.68 -10.59 -30.05
C TYR A 173 6.12 -11.55 -28.93
N GLN A 174 6.63 -10.98 -27.85
CA GLN A 174 6.99 -11.69 -26.62
C GLN A 174 6.39 -10.94 -25.40
N PRO A 175 5.67 -11.61 -24.48
CA PRO A 175 5.01 -10.94 -23.35
C PRO A 175 5.97 -10.19 -22.41
N ASP A 176 7.15 -10.74 -22.15
CA ASP A 176 8.21 -10.16 -21.32
C ASP A 176 8.74 -8.84 -21.90
N LEU A 177 8.92 -8.76 -23.22
CA LEU A 177 9.32 -7.52 -23.89
C LEU A 177 8.22 -6.47 -23.89
N SER A 178 6.96 -6.88 -24.10
CA SER A 178 5.82 -5.98 -23.96
C SER A 178 5.70 -5.44 -22.53
N TYR A 179 5.97 -6.27 -21.52
CA TYR A 179 6.05 -5.86 -20.13
C TYR A 179 7.18 -4.84 -19.89
N ASN A 180 8.39 -5.10 -20.39
CA ASN A 180 9.51 -4.16 -20.27
C ASN A 180 9.20 -2.78 -20.90
N ILE A 181 8.51 -2.76 -22.05
CA ILE A 181 8.02 -1.53 -22.68
C ILE A 181 6.97 -0.85 -21.79
N ALA A 182 6.02 -1.60 -21.23
CA ALA A 182 5.01 -1.07 -20.31
C ALA A 182 5.66 -0.45 -19.06
N LEU A 183 6.70 -1.09 -18.53
CA LEU A 183 7.46 -0.65 -17.38
C LEU A 183 8.23 0.66 -17.66
N CYS A 184 8.79 0.81 -18.86
CA CYS A 184 9.36 2.09 -19.30
C CYS A 184 8.29 3.20 -19.34
N PHE A 185 7.12 2.94 -19.92
CA PHE A 185 6.02 3.90 -19.94
C PHE A 185 5.55 4.28 -18.53
N PHE A 186 5.50 3.31 -17.61
CA PHE A 186 5.16 3.53 -16.21
C PHE A 186 6.15 4.49 -15.53
N LYS A 187 7.47 4.24 -15.62
CA LYS A 187 8.49 5.14 -15.04
C LYS A 187 8.48 6.53 -15.68
N MET A 188 8.03 6.65 -16.92
CA MET A 188 7.82 7.93 -17.60
C MET A 188 6.50 8.64 -17.20
N LYS A 189 5.70 8.06 -16.29
CA LYS A 189 4.35 8.52 -15.90
C LYS A 189 3.35 8.56 -17.08
N GLN A 190 3.55 7.75 -18.11
CA GLN A 190 2.63 7.62 -19.26
C GLN A 190 1.66 6.46 -19.06
N TYR A 191 0.83 6.54 -18.02
CA TYR A 191 -0.03 5.45 -17.57
C TYR A 191 -0.97 4.89 -18.65
N GLY A 192 -1.54 5.75 -19.50
CA GLY A 192 -2.43 5.30 -20.58
C GLY A 192 -1.74 4.40 -21.62
N ASN A 193 -0.46 4.65 -21.91
CA ASN A 193 0.32 3.80 -22.82
C ASN A 193 0.74 2.50 -22.13
N ALA A 194 1.14 2.57 -20.85
CA ALA A 194 1.47 1.39 -20.05
C ALA A 194 0.26 0.44 -19.93
N MET A 195 -0.91 0.97 -19.60
CA MET A 195 -2.16 0.19 -19.46
C MET A 195 -2.56 -0.50 -20.77
N ARG A 196 -2.27 0.11 -21.93
CA ARG A 196 -2.52 -0.52 -23.24
C ARG A 196 -1.64 -1.75 -23.46
N GLN A 197 -0.35 -1.66 -23.13
CA GLN A 197 0.58 -2.79 -23.23
C GLN A 197 0.20 -3.91 -22.25
N ILE A 198 -0.13 -3.54 -21.01
CA ILE A 198 -0.61 -4.48 -19.98
C ILE A 198 -1.88 -5.20 -20.43
N ALA A 199 -2.85 -4.47 -21.00
CA ALA A 199 -4.08 -5.06 -21.50
C ALA A 199 -3.82 -6.08 -22.63
N GLU A 200 -2.88 -5.79 -23.53
CA GLU A 200 -2.49 -6.73 -24.59
C GLU A 200 -1.87 -8.03 -24.02
N ILE A 201 -1.00 -7.92 -23.01
CA ILE A 201 -0.40 -9.07 -22.32
C ILE A 201 -1.50 -9.93 -21.67
N ILE A 202 -2.42 -9.29 -20.94
CA ILE A 202 -3.52 -9.99 -20.26
C ILE A 202 -4.46 -10.65 -21.28
N GLU A 203 -4.85 -9.95 -22.34
CA GLU A 203 -5.76 -10.49 -23.37
C GLU A 203 -5.17 -11.71 -24.08
N LYS A 204 -3.87 -11.68 -24.40
CA LYS A 204 -3.18 -12.82 -25.01
C LYS A 204 -3.00 -13.96 -24.01
N GLY A 205 -2.60 -13.68 -22.77
CA GLY A 205 -2.49 -14.70 -21.72
C GLY A 205 -3.80 -15.44 -21.46
N VAL A 206 -4.93 -14.72 -21.42
CA VAL A 206 -6.27 -15.33 -21.25
C VAL A 206 -6.69 -16.16 -22.46
N ARG A 207 -6.36 -15.71 -23.67
CA ARG A 207 -6.74 -16.39 -24.93
C ARG A 207 -5.93 -17.65 -25.17
N ASP A 208 -4.62 -17.56 -24.98
CA ASP A 208 -3.67 -18.61 -25.33
C ASP A 208 -3.55 -19.65 -24.20
N HIS A 209 -3.79 -19.23 -22.95
CA HIS A 209 -3.65 -20.06 -21.75
C HIS A 209 -4.84 -19.96 -20.78
N PRO A 210 -6.06 -20.39 -21.20
CA PRO A 210 -7.25 -20.35 -20.35
C PRO A 210 -7.11 -21.18 -19.05
N GLU A 211 -6.20 -22.15 -19.02
CA GLU A 211 -5.88 -22.96 -17.84
C GLU A 211 -5.34 -22.15 -16.65
N LEU A 212 -4.74 -20.97 -16.89
CA LEU A 212 -4.17 -20.11 -15.85
C LEU A 212 -5.26 -19.41 -15.01
N SER A 213 -6.53 -19.54 -15.37
CA SER A 213 -7.68 -19.15 -14.52
C SER A 213 -7.64 -17.69 -14.07
N VAL A 214 -7.19 -16.77 -14.94
CA VAL A 214 -7.21 -15.32 -14.71
C VAL A 214 -8.64 -14.83 -14.43
N GLY A 215 -8.83 -14.00 -13.40
CA GLY A 215 -10.15 -13.46 -13.02
C GLY A 215 -11.09 -14.44 -12.33
N SER A 216 -10.60 -15.63 -11.90
CA SER A 216 -11.44 -16.68 -11.31
C SER A 216 -11.79 -16.46 -9.83
N LYS A 217 -11.06 -15.57 -9.14
CA LYS A 217 -11.33 -15.22 -7.74
C LYS A 217 -12.34 -14.07 -7.66
N SER A 218 -13.62 -14.42 -7.77
CA SER A 218 -14.65 -13.70 -7.01
C SER A 218 -14.57 -14.20 -5.56
N GLU A 219 -14.72 -13.33 -4.56
CA GLU A 219 -14.60 -13.62 -3.11
C GLU A 219 -15.41 -14.86 -2.62
N GLN A 220 -16.25 -15.45 -3.47
CA GLN A 220 -17.14 -16.56 -3.21
C GLN A 220 -16.66 -17.94 -3.72
N ASN A 221 -15.59 -18.04 -4.53
CA ASN A 221 -15.12 -19.32 -5.12
C ASN A 221 -13.89 -19.88 -4.41
N ALA A 222 -14.10 -20.67 -3.36
CA ALA A 222 -13.06 -21.29 -2.54
C ALA A 222 -12.31 -22.47 -3.23
N ASP A 223 -12.74 -22.92 -4.41
CA ASP A 223 -12.24 -24.17 -5.04
C ASP A 223 -11.32 -23.96 -6.26
N VAL A 224 -10.72 -22.78 -6.44
CA VAL A 224 -9.76 -22.59 -7.53
C VAL A 224 -8.40 -23.18 -7.15
N LYS A 225 -8.03 -24.28 -7.82
CA LYS A 225 -6.73 -24.94 -7.63
C LYS A 225 -5.58 -23.99 -7.97
N SER A 226 -4.54 -23.97 -7.14
CA SER A 226 -3.34 -23.18 -7.42
C SER A 226 -2.69 -23.62 -8.73
N VAL A 227 -2.32 -22.64 -9.55
CA VAL A 227 -1.58 -22.82 -10.80
C VAL A 227 -0.08 -23.06 -10.53
N ARG A 228 0.38 -22.78 -9.31
CA ARG A 228 1.79 -22.78 -8.89
C ARG A 228 2.64 -21.83 -9.74
N ASN A 229 3.95 -21.77 -9.49
CA ASN A 229 4.89 -21.06 -10.35
C ASN A 229 5.27 -21.95 -11.55
N SER A 230 4.33 -22.16 -12.47
CA SER A 230 4.58 -22.96 -13.69
C SER A 230 5.48 -22.19 -14.68
N THR A 231 6.13 -22.91 -15.60
CA THR A 231 6.93 -22.27 -16.67
C THR A 231 6.05 -21.43 -17.59
N VAL A 232 4.85 -21.93 -17.89
CA VAL A 232 3.84 -21.23 -18.71
C VAL A 232 3.46 -19.90 -18.05
N LEU A 233 3.19 -19.89 -16.74
CA LEU A 233 2.84 -18.65 -16.03
C LEU A 233 3.92 -17.57 -16.19
N ARG A 234 5.20 -17.96 -16.10
CA ARG A 234 6.33 -17.02 -16.30
C ARG A 234 6.44 -16.55 -17.75
N GLU A 235 6.27 -17.45 -18.73
CA GLU A 235 6.33 -17.10 -20.16
C GLU A 235 5.23 -16.11 -20.57
N THR A 236 4.07 -16.18 -19.91
CA THR A 236 2.96 -15.23 -20.17
C THR A 236 3.16 -13.83 -19.57
N ALA A 237 4.15 -13.63 -18.68
CA ALA A 237 4.38 -12.37 -17.96
C ALA A 237 3.15 -11.80 -17.24
N LEU A 238 2.16 -12.65 -16.89
CA LEU A 238 0.90 -12.22 -16.29
C LEU A 238 1.09 -11.67 -14.88
N VAL A 239 1.96 -12.29 -14.08
CA VAL A 239 2.24 -11.86 -12.70
C VAL A 239 2.83 -10.45 -12.70
N GLU A 240 3.79 -10.22 -13.59
CA GLU A 240 4.44 -8.93 -13.79
C GLU A 240 3.44 -7.87 -14.28
N ALA A 241 2.61 -8.22 -15.27
CA ALA A 241 1.59 -7.32 -15.81
C ALA A 241 0.53 -6.91 -14.77
N PHE A 242 0.03 -7.85 -13.95
CA PHE A 242 -0.95 -7.55 -12.91
C PHE A 242 -0.35 -6.74 -11.75
N ASN A 243 0.89 -7.02 -11.36
CA ASN A 243 1.59 -6.19 -10.36
C ASN A 243 1.78 -4.75 -10.86
N LEU A 244 2.17 -4.57 -12.12
CA LEU A 244 2.31 -3.24 -12.70
C LEU A 244 0.96 -2.52 -12.86
N LYS A 245 -0.10 -3.26 -13.23
CA LYS A 245 -1.48 -2.75 -13.24
C LYS A 245 -1.88 -2.23 -11.86
N ALA A 246 -1.66 -3.04 -10.82
CA ALA A 246 -1.96 -2.66 -9.45
C ALA A 246 -1.17 -1.43 -9.00
N ALA A 247 0.11 -1.34 -9.34
CA ALA A 247 0.95 -0.17 -9.05
C ALA A 247 0.46 1.10 -9.75
N ILE A 248 0.08 1.02 -11.03
CA ILE A 248 -0.47 2.15 -11.79
C ILE A 248 -1.78 2.64 -11.18
N GLU A 249 -2.72 1.73 -10.92
CA GLU A 249 -4.01 2.08 -10.32
C GLU A 249 -3.83 2.72 -8.93
N TYR A 250 -2.85 2.23 -8.14
CA TYR A 250 -2.50 2.80 -6.85
C TYR A 250 -1.92 4.22 -6.96
N GLU A 251 -0.98 4.46 -7.88
CA GLU A 251 -0.46 5.82 -8.14
C GLU A 251 -1.54 6.78 -8.63
N MET A 252 -2.53 6.26 -9.39
CA MET A 252 -3.70 7.01 -9.82
C MET A 252 -4.76 7.21 -8.71
N LYS A 253 -4.46 6.78 -7.47
CA LYS A 253 -5.35 6.83 -6.30
C LYS A 253 -6.63 6.00 -6.45
N ASN A 254 -6.64 5.03 -7.36
CA ASN A 254 -7.72 4.06 -7.53
C ASN A 254 -7.42 2.78 -6.72
N TYR A 255 -7.55 2.86 -5.40
CA TYR A 255 -7.21 1.76 -4.49
C TYR A 255 -8.05 0.50 -4.74
N LYS A 256 -9.33 0.67 -5.11
CA LYS A 256 -10.20 -0.46 -5.45
C LYS A 256 -9.72 -1.17 -6.70
N GLY A 257 -9.44 -0.43 -7.78
CA GLY A 257 -8.90 -1.00 -9.02
C GLY A 257 -7.55 -1.69 -8.83
N ALA A 258 -6.69 -1.15 -7.95
CA ALA A 258 -5.42 -1.77 -7.61
C ALA A 258 -5.60 -3.12 -6.91
N ARG A 259 -6.52 -3.20 -5.94
CA ARG A 259 -6.87 -4.44 -5.25
C ARG A 259 -7.47 -5.46 -6.19
N ASP A 260 -8.43 -5.05 -7.01
CA ASP A 260 -9.10 -5.92 -7.98
C ASP A 260 -8.09 -6.50 -8.99
N ALA A 261 -7.11 -5.70 -9.44
CA ALA A 261 -6.03 -6.17 -10.30
C ALA A 261 -5.17 -7.28 -9.67
N LEU A 262 -4.92 -7.23 -8.36
CA LEU A 262 -4.20 -8.30 -7.67
C LEU A 262 -5.07 -9.56 -7.49
N LEU A 263 -6.37 -9.39 -7.25
CA LEU A 263 -7.31 -10.51 -7.11
C LEU A 263 -7.54 -11.25 -8.44
N ASP A 264 -7.48 -10.54 -9.57
CA ASP A 264 -7.62 -11.10 -10.92
C ASP A 264 -6.41 -11.93 -11.37
N MET A 265 -5.27 -11.84 -10.67
CA MET A 265 -4.05 -12.57 -10.98
C MET A 265 -4.28 -14.10 -10.91
N PRO A 266 -3.56 -14.90 -11.74
CA PRO A 266 -3.59 -16.36 -11.64
C PRO A 266 -3.45 -16.86 -10.18
N PRO A 267 -4.34 -17.76 -9.74
CA PRO A 267 -4.45 -18.14 -8.35
C PRO A 267 -3.23 -18.94 -7.90
N ARG A 268 -2.55 -18.44 -6.88
CA ARG A 268 -1.41 -19.07 -6.20
C ARG A 268 -1.66 -19.12 -4.69
N GLN A 269 -1.00 -20.06 -4.00
CA GLN A 269 -0.98 -20.07 -2.54
C GLN A 269 -0.07 -18.96 -2.02
N GLU A 270 -0.28 -18.53 -0.77
CA GLU A 270 0.51 -17.45 -0.17
C GLU A 270 2.01 -17.78 -0.11
N GLU A 271 2.36 -19.04 0.12
CA GLU A 271 3.73 -19.57 0.13
C GLU A 271 4.40 -19.56 -1.25
N GLU A 272 3.60 -19.50 -2.32
CA GLU A 272 4.06 -19.54 -3.71
C GLU A 272 4.19 -18.13 -4.31
N LEU A 273 3.76 -17.09 -3.58
CA LEU A 273 3.83 -15.71 -4.06
C LEU A 273 5.27 -15.22 -4.09
N ASP A 274 5.63 -14.58 -5.19
CA ASP A 274 6.88 -13.86 -5.33
C ASP A 274 6.93 -12.62 -4.40
N PRO A 275 8.12 -12.13 -4.04
CA PRO A 275 8.27 -11.00 -3.12
C PRO A 275 7.54 -9.72 -3.54
N VAL A 276 7.43 -9.45 -4.85
CA VAL A 276 6.75 -8.26 -5.39
C VAL A 276 5.24 -8.38 -5.18
N SER A 277 4.67 -9.52 -5.57
CA SER A 277 3.24 -9.80 -5.34
C SER A 277 2.91 -9.76 -3.85
N LEU A 278 3.75 -10.37 -2.99
CA LEU A 278 3.53 -10.38 -1.55
C LEU A 278 3.59 -8.97 -0.94
N HIS A 279 4.53 -8.14 -1.39
CA HIS A 279 4.63 -6.74 -1.01
C HIS A 279 3.36 -5.97 -1.40
N ASN A 280 2.92 -6.09 -2.66
CA ASN A 280 1.75 -5.39 -3.17
C ASN A 280 0.47 -5.85 -2.46
N PHE A 281 0.28 -7.15 -2.22
CA PHE A 281 -0.83 -7.66 -1.41
C PHE A 281 -0.80 -7.14 0.03
N GLY A 282 0.39 -6.98 0.60
CA GLY A 282 0.58 -6.37 1.92
C GLY A 282 0.12 -4.91 1.93
N LEU A 283 0.54 -4.11 0.94
CA LEU A 283 0.22 -2.69 0.84
C LEU A 283 -1.26 -2.43 0.52
N MET A 284 -1.82 -3.13 -0.47
CA MET A 284 -3.19 -2.89 -0.95
C MET A 284 -4.28 -3.29 0.04
N ASN A 285 -3.96 -4.19 0.98
CA ASN A 285 -4.91 -4.65 1.99
C ASN A 285 -4.75 -3.95 3.35
N MET A 286 -3.90 -2.92 3.46
CA MET A 286 -3.66 -2.22 4.73
C MET A 286 -4.91 -1.59 5.34
N ASP A 287 -5.88 -1.15 4.54
CA ASP A 287 -7.12 -0.56 5.06
C ASP A 287 -8.14 -1.63 5.53
N VAL A 288 -8.00 -2.89 5.09
CA VAL A 288 -8.90 -4.01 5.42
C VAL A 288 -8.31 -4.89 6.53
N ASP A 289 -7.05 -5.30 6.39
CA ASP A 289 -6.32 -6.12 7.36
C ASP A 289 -4.88 -5.59 7.55
N PRO A 290 -4.70 -4.55 8.40
CA PRO A 290 -3.38 -4.01 8.71
C PRO A 290 -2.42 -5.06 9.29
N ASN A 291 -2.92 -5.97 10.12
CA ASN A 291 -2.09 -6.98 10.79
C ASN A 291 -1.51 -7.99 9.79
N GLY A 292 -2.34 -8.46 8.85
CA GLY A 292 -1.90 -9.31 7.75
C GLY A 292 -0.89 -8.61 6.84
N GLY A 293 -1.08 -7.31 6.57
CA GLY A 293 -0.13 -6.49 5.81
C GLY A 293 1.23 -6.36 6.49
N PHE A 294 1.26 -5.97 7.78
CA PHE A 294 2.50 -5.87 8.55
C PHE A 294 3.23 -7.21 8.65
N LYS A 295 2.52 -8.33 8.84
CA LYS A 295 3.14 -9.66 8.88
C LYS A 295 3.86 -10.00 7.57
N LYS A 296 3.26 -9.68 6.42
CA LYS A 296 3.84 -9.90 5.09
C LYS A 296 5.10 -9.06 4.86
N LEU A 297 5.05 -7.76 5.18
CA LEU A 297 6.18 -6.86 4.98
C LEU A 297 7.36 -7.19 5.92
N ASN A 298 7.09 -7.54 7.18
CA ASN A 298 8.15 -8.01 8.09
C ASN A 298 8.74 -9.34 7.64
N PHE A 299 7.93 -10.27 7.13
CA PHE A 299 8.42 -11.52 6.55
C PHE A 299 9.39 -11.26 5.39
N LEU A 300 9.05 -10.34 4.49
CA LEU A 300 9.92 -9.94 3.39
C LEU A 300 11.24 -9.35 3.91
N LEU A 301 11.19 -8.43 4.88
CA LEU A 301 12.40 -7.80 5.43
C LEU A 301 13.34 -8.82 6.10
N GLN A 302 12.78 -9.84 6.76
CA GLN A 302 13.56 -10.91 7.40
C GLN A 302 14.12 -11.94 6.40
N ASN A 303 13.57 -12.02 5.19
CA ASN A 303 13.96 -13.01 4.17
C ASN A 303 14.34 -12.33 2.84
N PRO A 304 15.55 -11.74 2.74
CA PRO A 304 16.06 -11.24 1.46
C PRO A 304 16.14 -12.34 0.39
N PRO A 305 15.95 -12.04 -0.90
CA PRO A 305 15.74 -10.70 -1.49
C PRO A 305 14.28 -10.22 -1.45
N PHE A 306 14.09 -8.91 -1.25
CA PHE A 306 12.79 -8.25 -1.22
C PHE A 306 12.78 -6.97 -2.09
N PRO A 307 11.62 -6.47 -2.52
CA PRO A 307 11.52 -5.21 -3.26
C PRO A 307 12.08 -4.05 -2.44
N VAL A 308 12.85 -3.15 -3.06
CA VAL A 308 13.57 -2.06 -2.36
C VAL A 308 12.61 -1.12 -1.60
N GLU A 309 11.37 -1.01 -2.06
CA GLU A 309 10.29 -0.24 -1.45
C GLU A 309 9.75 -0.86 -0.15
N THR A 310 10.05 -2.13 0.14
CA THR A 310 9.55 -2.84 1.35
C THR A 310 9.96 -2.13 2.62
N PHE A 311 11.22 -1.69 2.69
CA PHE A 311 11.75 -1.05 3.89
C PHE A 311 11.12 0.34 4.11
N SER A 312 11.08 1.18 3.07
CA SER A 312 10.48 2.52 3.17
C SER A 312 8.97 2.46 3.46
N ASN A 313 8.24 1.58 2.77
CA ASN A 313 6.80 1.44 2.96
C ASN A 313 6.46 0.94 4.37
N LEU A 314 7.24 0.00 4.91
CA LEU A 314 7.05 -0.47 6.29
C LEU A 314 7.19 0.66 7.31
N LEU A 315 8.21 1.52 7.18
CA LEU A 315 8.42 2.67 8.05
C LEU A 315 7.28 3.70 7.95
N ILE A 316 6.81 3.99 6.72
CA ILE A 316 5.67 4.89 6.48
C ILE A 316 4.40 4.32 7.13
N LEU A 317 4.16 3.02 7.00
CA LEU A 317 3.00 2.37 7.58
C LEU A 317 3.06 2.34 9.12
N TYR A 318 4.23 2.10 9.72
CA TYR A 318 4.38 2.25 11.16
C TYR A 318 4.10 3.68 11.63
N THR A 319 4.54 4.68 10.87
CA THR A 319 4.21 6.09 11.15
C THR A 319 2.70 6.34 11.06
N LYS A 320 2.02 5.84 10.02
CA LYS A 320 0.57 6.00 9.81
C LYS A 320 -0.26 5.38 10.95
N HIS A 321 0.16 4.22 11.47
CA HIS A 321 -0.56 3.50 12.52
C HIS A 321 -0.06 3.82 13.96
N GLY A 322 0.93 4.70 14.11
CA GLY A 322 1.45 5.14 15.42
C GLY A 322 2.35 4.11 16.12
N PHE A 323 2.92 3.15 15.38
CA PHE A 323 3.82 2.12 15.92
C PHE A 323 5.28 2.60 15.97
N HIS A 324 5.54 3.66 16.75
CA HIS A 324 6.84 4.32 16.81
C HIS A 324 7.96 3.45 17.40
N ASP A 325 7.66 2.61 18.39
CA ASP A 325 8.66 1.73 19.02
C ASP A 325 9.17 0.67 18.03
N LEU A 326 8.25 0.01 17.31
CA LEU A 326 8.60 -0.97 16.27
C LEU A 326 9.39 -0.34 15.13
N MET A 327 9.06 0.91 14.78
CA MET A 327 9.82 1.67 13.79
C MET A 327 11.26 1.93 14.24
N ALA A 328 11.46 2.30 15.51
CA ALA A 328 12.78 2.50 16.09
C ALA A 328 13.61 1.22 16.09
N ASP A 329 13.02 0.09 16.49
CA ASP A 329 13.65 -1.22 16.48
C ASP A 329 14.07 -1.63 15.07
N VAL A 330 13.17 -1.51 14.09
CA VAL A 330 13.45 -1.85 12.69
C VAL A 330 14.56 -0.98 12.10
N LEU A 331 14.60 0.33 12.40
CA LEU A 331 15.68 1.21 11.98
C LEU A 331 17.03 0.84 12.61
N ALA A 332 17.03 0.46 13.90
CA ALA A 332 18.24 0.08 14.62
C ALA A 332 18.81 -1.27 14.14
N GLU A 333 17.95 -2.28 13.96
CA GLU A 333 18.34 -3.61 13.48
C GLU A 333 18.86 -3.58 12.04
N ASN A 334 18.30 -2.69 11.21
CA ASN A 334 18.58 -2.63 9.78
C ASN A 334 19.44 -1.43 9.37
N ALA A 335 20.32 -0.95 10.26
CA ALA A 335 21.17 0.23 10.01
C ALA A 335 22.00 0.13 8.71
N HIS A 336 22.35 -1.08 8.27
CA HIS A 336 23.05 -1.31 7.01
C HIS A 336 22.18 -1.04 5.76
N LEU A 337 20.88 -1.31 5.83
CA LEU A 337 19.91 -1.05 4.76
C LEU A 337 19.56 0.43 4.67
N THR A 338 19.56 1.14 5.80
CA THR A 338 19.25 2.56 5.88
C THR A 338 20.08 3.39 4.89
N PHE A 339 21.40 3.19 4.85
CA PHE A 339 22.27 3.95 3.94
C PHE A 339 22.19 3.53 2.47
N GLN A 340 21.66 2.33 2.19
CA GLN A 340 21.59 1.78 0.84
C GLN A 340 20.24 2.06 0.17
N LEU A 341 19.14 1.98 0.93
CA LEU A 341 17.78 2.01 0.41
C LEU A 341 17.05 3.32 0.69
N LEU A 342 17.44 4.09 1.72
CA LEU A 342 16.77 5.34 2.06
C LEU A 342 17.57 6.55 1.61
N SER A 343 16.87 7.57 1.12
CA SER A 343 17.49 8.88 0.94
C SER A 343 17.80 9.49 2.31
N LYS A 344 18.84 10.33 2.37
CA LYS A 344 19.21 10.99 3.62
C LYS A 344 18.06 11.82 4.20
N GLU A 345 17.35 12.56 3.36
CA GLU A 345 16.21 13.40 3.77
C GLU A 345 15.07 12.55 4.34
N PHE A 346 14.79 11.40 3.72
CA PHE A 346 13.77 10.47 4.21
C PHE A 346 14.18 9.84 5.55
N TYR A 347 15.44 9.44 5.70
CA TYR A 347 15.96 8.95 6.98
C TYR A 347 15.86 10.01 8.08
N ASP A 348 16.34 11.23 7.84
CA ASP A 348 16.29 12.34 8.80
C ASP A 348 14.82 12.62 9.23
N PHE A 349 13.85 12.50 8.31
CA PHE A 349 12.42 12.64 8.61
C PHE A 349 11.87 11.49 9.47
N MET A 350 12.24 10.24 9.15
CA MET A 350 11.84 9.06 9.91
C MET A 350 12.44 9.07 11.33
N ASP A 351 13.70 9.45 11.48
CA ASP A 351 14.39 9.58 12.77
C ASP A 351 13.78 10.69 13.64
N ALA A 352 13.44 11.83 13.04
CA ALA A 352 12.69 12.89 13.72
C ALA A 352 11.31 12.43 14.21
N THR A 353 10.64 11.57 13.43
CA THR A 353 9.33 10.98 13.78
C THR A 353 9.43 10.05 14.98
N VAL A 354 10.48 9.24 15.06
CA VAL A 354 10.76 8.40 16.25
C VAL A 354 11.11 9.28 17.46
N THR A 355 11.99 10.26 17.26
CA THR A 355 12.44 11.18 18.32
C THR A 355 11.29 11.98 18.92
N LEU A 356 10.25 12.29 18.13
CA LEU A 356 9.07 13.03 18.58
C LEU A 356 8.41 12.44 19.83
N GLN A 357 8.46 11.11 20.03
CA GLN A 357 7.90 10.45 21.21
C GLN A 357 8.70 10.73 22.49
N THR A 358 10.00 10.96 22.37
CA THR A 358 10.91 11.15 23.51
C THR A 358 11.25 12.62 23.75
N SER A 359 11.54 13.37 22.68
CA SER A 359 11.93 14.78 22.70
C SER A 359 11.28 15.53 21.53
N PRO A 360 10.10 16.14 21.74
CA PRO A 360 9.44 16.95 20.71
C PRO A 360 10.26 18.18 20.27
N GLU A 361 11.16 18.67 21.11
CA GLU A 361 11.99 19.84 20.84
C GLU A 361 13.11 19.51 19.85
N ASP A 362 13.77 18.36 20.02
CA ASP A 362 14.80 17.91 19.09
C ASP A 362 14.18 17.49 17.76
N ALA A 363 13.04 16.78 17.78
CA ALA A 363 12.29 16.46 16.57
C ALA A 363 11.91 17.72 15.78
N TYR A 364 11.44 18.78 16.47
CA TYR A 364 11.12 20.05 15.82
C TYR A 364 12.35 20.68 15.14
N ARG A 365 13.52 20.64 15.78
CA ARG A 365 14.76 21.18 15.19
C ARG A 365 15.13 20.45 13.90
N THR A 366 15.05 19.11 13.90
CA THR A 366 15.31 18.31 12.70
C THR A 366 14.30 18.63 11.59
N TYR A 367 13.01 18.74 11.90
CA TYR A 367 12.00 19.14 10.92
C TYR A 367 12.22 20.55 10.38
N ASP A 368 12.64 21.51 11.20
CA ASP A 368 12.92 22.88 10.79
C ASP A 368 14.13 22.97 9.84
N GLU A 369 15.18 22.18 10.13
CA GLU A 369 16.33 22.03 9.24
C GLU A 369 15.96 21.40 7.89
N LEU A 370 15.12 20.35 7.90
CA LEU A 370 14.59 19.74 6.67
C LEU A 370 13.70 20.70 5.89
N ALA A 371 12.77 21.38 6.55
CA ALA A 371 11.89 22.35 5.94
C ALA A 371 12.69 23.48 5.26
N THR A 372 13.74 23.97 5.92
CA THR A 372 14.65 24.98 5.34
C THR A 372 15.31 24.48 4.07
N LYS A 373 15.84 23.24 4.05
CA LYS A 373 16.44 22.63 2.85
C LYS A 373 15.43 22.49 1.71
N HIS A 374 14.22 22.01 1.99
CA HIS A 374 13.16 21.89 0.99
C HIS A 374 12.77 23.26 0.41
N VAL A 375 12.60 24.28 1.25
CA VAL A 375 12.30 25.65 0.79
C VAL A 375 13.41 26.21 -0.10
N GLU A 376 14.68 25.99 0.24
CA GLU A 376 15.80 26.36 -0.64
C GLU A 376 15.76 25.62 -1.97
N GLY A 377 15.42 24.32 -1.96
CA GLY A 377 15.21 23.50 -3.15
C GLY A 377 14.10 24.04 -4.05
N LEU A 378 12.93 24.32 -3.46
CA LEU A 378 11.77 24.91 -4.16
C LEU A 378 12.13 26.27 -4.77
N ARG A 379 12.81 27.15 -4.05
CA ARG A 379 13.27 28.45 -4.59
C ARG A 379 14.23 28.30 -5.78
N LYS A 380 15.15 27.33 -5.71
CA LYS A 380 16.05 27.02 -6.83
C LYS A 380 15.28 26.51 -8.04
N LEU A 381 14.28 25.65 -7.85
CA LEU A 381 13.44 25.12 -8.92
C LEU A 381 12.55 26.21 -9.53
N THR A 382 11.96 27.10 -8.73
CA THR A 382 11.22 28.27 -9.22
C THR A 382 12.09 29.15 -10.11
N LYS A 383 13.35 29.39 -9.72
CA LYS A 383 14.30 30.12 -10.56
C LYS A 383 14.59 29.38 -11.87
N LYS A 384 14.83 28.06 -11.83
CA LYS A 384 15.02 27.26 -13.05
C LYS A 384 13.82 27.32 -14.00
N ILE A 385 12.60 27.32 -13.47
CA ILE A 385 11.37 27.48 -14.28
C ILE A 385 11.34 28.86 -14.94
N GLN A 386 11.71 29.93 -14.22
CA GLN A 386 11.78 31.28 -14.78
C GLN A 386 12.85 31.38 -15.88
N ASP A 387 14.04 30.85 -15.63
CA ASP A 387 15.14 30.83 -16.60
C ASP A 387 14.78 30.02 -17.86
N ALA A 388 14.11 28.86 -17.70
CA ALA A 388 13.63 28.03 -18.81
C ALA A 388 12.54 28.74 -19.65
N ARG A 389 11.65 29.51 -19.00
CA ARG A 389 10.66 30.36 -19.68
C ARG A 389 11.31 31.47 -20.49
N LEU A 390 12.36 32.11 -19.93
CA LEU A 390 13.15 33.12 -20.64
C LEU A 390 13.89 32.53 -21.84
N ALA A 391 14.39 31.30 -21.71
CA ALA A 391 15.05 30.55 -22.79
C ALA A 391 14.07 29.98 -23.84
N GLN A 392 12.75 30.08 -23.62
CA GLN A 392 11.69 29.54 -24.49
C GLN A 392 11.82 28.04 -24.79
N SER A 393 12.45 27.27 -23.91
CA SER A 393 12.60 25.82 -24.04
C SER A 393 11.40 25.11 -23.41
N ASN A 394 10.47 24.65 -24.24
CA ASN A 394 9.24 23.98 -23.76
C ASN A 394 9.54 22.66 -23.00
N GLU A 395 10.59 21.93 -23.38
CA GLU A 395 10.97 20.70 -22.70
C GLU A 395 11.53 20.97 -21.30
N ASP A 396 12.43 21.95 -21.17
CA ASP A 396 13.02 22.32 -19.88
C ASP A 396 11.98 22.90 -18.92
N ILE A 397 10.99 23.64 -19.44
CA ILE A 397 9.86 24.13 -18.64
C ILE A 397 9.07 22.95 -18.08
N LYS A 398 8.72 21.96 -18.92
CA LYS A 398 7.96 20.78 -18.49
C LYS A 398 8.74 19.94 -17.47
N ALA A 399 10.03 19.71 -17.70
CA ALA A 399 10.88 18.97 -16.79
C ALA A 399 11.05 19.68 -15.44
N SER A 400 11.27 21.00 -15.45
CA SER A 400 11.45 21.80 -14.23
C SER A 400 10.16 21.94 -13.43
N LEU A 401 9.00 22.04 -14.08
CA LEU A 401 7.69 22.02 -13.42
C LEU A 401 7.45 20.69 -12.72
N LYS A 402 7.68 19.56 -13.41
CA LYS A 402 7.53 18.23 -12.82
C LYS A 402 8.43 18.05 -11.59
N ALA A 403 9.70 18.48 -11.68
CA ALA A 403 10.63 18.41 -10.55
C ALA A 403 10.20 19.32 -9.38
N TYR A 404 9.57 20.46 -9.66
CA TYR A 404 9.00 21.33 -8.63
C TYR A 404 7.81 20.67 -7.93
N ASP A 405 6.91 20.06 -8.69
CA ASP A 405 5.75 19.35 -8.14
C ASP A 405 6.20 18.15 -7.26
N ASP A 406 7.14 17.33 -7.76
CA ASP A 406 7.69 16.20 -7.00
C ASP A 406 8.36 16.69 -5.69
N ALA A 407 9.14 17.78 -5.73
CA ALA A 407 9.77 18.36 -4.53
C ALA A 407 8.78 19.01 -3.55
N LEU A 408 7.64 19.51 -4.05
CA LEU A 408 6.57 20.04 -3.21
C LEU A 408 5.87 18.91 -2.44
N GLU A 409 5.60 17.78 -3.08
CA GLU A 409 5.03 16.59 -2.43
C GLU A 409 5.94 16.05 -1.31
N ASP A 410 7.27 16.07 -1.51
CA ASP A 410 8.23 15.69 -0.46
C ASP A 410 8.25 16.67 0.73
N PHE A 411 8.02 17.96 0.47
CA PHE A 411 7.99 19.00 1.50
C PHE A 411 6.73 18.92 2.38
N MET A 412 5.60 18.48 1.82
CA MET A 412 4.30 18.51 2.51
C MET A 412 4.28 17.70 3.82
N PRO A 413 4.77 16.44 3.89
CA PRO A 413 4.85 15.69 5.15
C PRO A 413 5.68 16.40 6.23
N VAL A 414 6.83 16.99 5.86
CA VAL A 414 7.72 17.70 6.78
C VAL A 414 7.02 18.92 7.38
N LEU A 415 6.38 19.72 6.52
CA LEU A 415 5.62 20.90 6.93
C LEU A 415 4.48 20.51 7.89
N MET A 416 3.73 19.45 7.55
CA MET A 416 2.61 19.00 8.37
C MET A 416 3.07 18.42 9.71
N ALA A 417 4.16 17.66 9.75
CA ALA A 417 4.75 17.18 10.99
C ALA A 417 5.20 18.33 11.90
N GLN A 418 5.87 19.34 11.32
CA GLN A 418 6.29 20.55 12.06
C GLN A 418 5.09 21.31 12.65
N ALA A 419 4.04 21.50 11.84
CA ALA A 419 2.80 22.14 12.27
C ALA A 419 2.08 21.34 13.36
N ASN A 420 2.08 20.00 13.26
CA ASN A 420 1.40 19.11 14.19
C ASN A 420 1.95 19.22 15.62
N ILE A 421 3.24 19.50 15.81
CA ILE A 421 3.84 19.68 17.14
C ILE A 421 3.18 20.85 17.89
N TYR A 422 2.92 21.98 17.21
CA TYR A 422 2.24 23.12 17.82
C TYR A 422 0.72 22.90 17.94
N TRP A 423 0.15 22.12 17.02
CA TRP A 423 -1.25 21.71 17.06
C TRP A 423 -1.57 20.92 18.33
N GLU A 424 -0.78 19.89 18.64
CA GLU A 424 -0.92 19.07 19.86
C GLU A 424 -0.75 19.89 21.15
N ARG A 425 0.07 20.95 21.10
CA ARG A 425 0.23 21.90 22.21
C ARG A 425 -0.91 22.92 22.34
N GLY A 426 -1.90 22.90 21.44
CA GLY A 426 -3.00 23.86 21.38
C GLY A 426 -2.60 25.28 20.96
N ASN A 427 -1.41 25.46 20.38
CA ASN A 427 -0.89 26.78 19.99
C ASN A 427 -1.18 27.09 18.51
N TYR A 428 -2.47 27.28 18.20
CA TYR A 428 -2.94 27.49 16.83
C TYR A 428 -2.41 28.78 16.17
N THR A 429 -1.97 29.76 16.95
CA THR A 429 -1.37 31.01 16.44
C THR A 429 -0.01 30.77 15.79
N GLN A 430 0.80 29.88 16.36
CA GLN A 430 2.08 29.51 15.75
C GLN A 430 1.89 28.65 14.51
N VAL A 431 0.91 27.74 14.52
CA VAL A 431 0.55 26.95 13.34
C VAL A 431 0.16 27.85 12.16
N GLU A 432 -0.68 28.87 12.41
CA GLU A 432 -1.04 29.87 11.39
C GLU A 432 0.20 30.61 10.86
N LYS A 433 1.15 30.96 11.73
CA LYS A 433 2.38 31.64 11.33
C LYS A 433 3.23 30.78 10.40
N ILE A 434 3.37 29.47 10.69
CA ILE A 434 4.07 28.51 9.84
C ILE A 434 3.41 28.44 8.47
N PHE A 435 2.09 28.23 8.41
CA PHE A 435 1.38 28.18 7.13
C PHE A 435 1.48 29.49 6.35
N ARG A 436 1.44 30.64 7.01
CA ARG A 436 1.61 31.94 6.34
C ARG A 436 2.99 32.10 5.72
N GLN A 437 4.04 31.55 6.35
CA GLN A 437 5.41 31.58 5.81
C GLN A 437 5.57 30.67 4.60
N THR A 438 4.84 29.55 4.54
CA THR A 438 4.92 28.59 3.43
C THR A 438 3.85 28.77 2.35
N ALA A 439 2.95 29.74 2.54
CA ALA A 439 1.86 30.04 1.62
C ALA A 439 2.34 30.33 0.20
N GLU A 440 3.53 30.92 0.01
CA GLU A 440 4.09 31.20 -1.32
C GLU A 440 4.29 29.95 -2.19
N PHE A 441 4.42 28.77 -1.57
CA PHE A 441 4.61 27.49 -2.26
C PHE A 441 3.38 26.60 -2.20
N CYS A 442 2.70 26.56 -1.05
CA CYS A 442 1.71 25.53 -0.73
C CYS A 442 0.25 25.99 -0.87
N SER A 443 -0.01 27.26 -1.21
CA SER A 443 -1.36 27.83 -1.16
C SER A 443 -2.37 27.11 -2.04
N GLU A 444 -1.92 26.43 -3.09
CA GLU A 444 -2.80 25.66 -3.99
C GLU A 444 -3.05 24.22 -3.56
N HIS A 445 -2.20 23.67 -2.68
CA HIS A 445 -2.28 22.28 -2.26
C HIS A 445 -3.50 22.05 -1.34
N GLU A 446 -4.31 21.03 -1.63
CA GLU A 446 -5.58 20.77 -0.92
C GLU A 446 -5.38 20.49 0.57
N ALA A 447 -4.40 19.64 0.94
CA ALA A 447 -4.09 19.36 2.35
C ALA A 447 -3.68 20.63 3.14
N TRP A 448 -2.97 21.57 2.49
CA TRP A 448 -2.61 22.84 3.12
C TRP A 448 -3.85 23.71 3.34
N LYS A 449 -4.72 23.84 2.32
CA LYS A 449 -5.98 24.60 2.43
C LYS A 449 -6.87 24.07 3.56
N LEU A 450 -7.03 22.75 3.66
CA LEU A 450 -7.82 22.12 4.71
C LEU A 450 -7.21 22.33 6.11
N ASN A 451 -5.90 22.14 6.27
CA ASN A 451 -5.26 22.34 7.56
C ASN A 451 -5.27 23.80 8.02
N VAL A 452 -5.16 24.76 7.09
CA VAL A 452 -5.36 26.18 7.38
C VAL A 452 -6.81 26.45 7.84
N ALA A 453 -7.80 25.83 7.17
CA ALA A 453 -9.20 25.94 7.58
C ALA A 453 -9.42 25.38 9.00
N HIS A 454 -8.82 24.23 9.32
CA HIS A 454 -8.86 23.63 10.65
C HIS A 454 -8.24 24.55 11.73
N VAL A 455 -7.13 25.23 11.43
CA VAL A 455 -6.51 26.22 12.33
C VAL A 455 -7.44 27.42 12.56
N PHE A 456 -8.02 27.99 11.51
CA PHE A 456 -8.95 29.12 11.66
C PHE A 456 -10.22 28.75 12.42
N PHE A 457 -10.72 27.53 12.20
CA PHE A 457 -11.84 26.98 12.95
C PHE A 457 -11.53 26.90 14.45
N LEU A 458 -10.38 26.32 14.84
CA LEU A 458 -10.02 26.14 16.25
C LEU A 458 -9.61 27.44 16.97
N GLN A 459 -9.16 28.46 16.24
CA GLN A 459 -8.96 29.79 16.84
C GLN A 459 -10.29 30.43 17.30
N GLY A 460 -11.44 29.96 16.79
CA GLY A 460 -12.77 30.25 17.32
C GLY A 460 -13.32 31.65 17.04
N ASN A 461 -12.56 32.50 16.33
CA ASN A 461 -12.93 33.87 15.96
C ASN A 461 -12.81 34.18 14.45
N LYS A 462 -12.43 33.19 13.63
CA LYS A 462 -12.15 33.34 12.19
C LYS A 462 -12.99 32.39 11.32
N TYR A 463 -14.27 32.19 11.66
CA TYR A 463 -15.15 31.28 10.92
C TYR A 463 -15.34 31.69 9.46
N GLU A 464 -15.46 32.99 9.17
CA GLU A 464 -15.59 33.50 7.79
C GLU A 464 -14.38 33.09 6.91
N GLN A 465 -13.17 33.16 7.47
CA GLN A 465 -11.96 32.74 6.78
C GLN A 465 -11.92 31.23 6.60
N ALA A 466 -12.33 30.45 7.61
CA ALA A 466 -12.44 29.00 7.48
C ALA A 466 -13.43 28.58 6.37
N ILE A 467 -14.55 29.30 6.20
CA ILE A 467 -15.52 29.06 5.10
C ILE A 467 -14.85 29.21 3.74
N GLN A 468 -14.01 30.24 3.55
CA GLN A 468 -13.34 30.49 2.27
C GLN A 468 -12.45 29.32 1.81
N TYR A 469 -11.94 28.51 2.75
CA TYR A 469 -11.14 27.33 2.44
C TYR A 469 -11.96 26.04 2.36
N TYR A 470 -12.93 25.84 3.27
CA TYR A 470 -13.76 24.64 3.28
C TYR A 470 -14.79 24.60 2.15
N GLU A 471 -15.46 25.73 1.86
CA GLU A 471 -16.58 25.77 0.92
C GLU A 471 -16.17 25.37 -0.52
N PRO A 472 -15.07 25.87 -1.11
CA PRO A 472 -14.64 25.43 -2.44
C PRO A 472 -14.30 23.93 -2.51
N PHE A 473 -13.73 23.39 -1.43
CA PHE A 473 -13.38 21.97 -1.35
C PHE A 473 -14.62 21.07 -1.33
N VAL A 474 -15.62 21.43 -0.53
CA VAL A 474 -16.88 20.69 -0.45
C VAL A 474 -17.69 20.84 -1.74
N LYS A 475 -17.73 22.03 -2.35
CA LYS A 475 -18.40 22.24 -3.64
C LYS A 475 -17.81 21.39 -4.78
N LYS A 476 -16.49 21.14 -4.77
CA LYS A 476 -15.84 20.24 -5.73
C LYS A 476 -16.35 18.80 -5.63
N HIS A 477 -16.82 18.38 -4.46
CA HIS A 477 -17.32 17.03 -4.16
C HIS A 477 -18.83 17.00 -3.92
N GLN A 478 -19.58 17.97 -4.46
CA GLN A 478 -21.01 18.12 -4.17
C GLN A 478 -21.86 16.92 -4.62
N ASP A 479 -21.38 16.16 -5.61
CA ASP A 479 -22.06 14.96 -6.12
C ASP A 479 -21.73 13.69 -5.32
N ASN A 480 -20.64 13.70 -4.52
CA ASN A 480 -20.16 12.58 -3.69
C ASN A 480 -19.66 13.12 -2.34
N LEU A 481 -20.54 13.69 -1.52
CA LEU A 481 -20.19 14.21 -0.19
C LEU A 481 -19.66 13.13 0.75
N LEU A 482 -20.05 11.86 0.56
CA LEU A 482 -19.55 10.74 1.36
C LEU A 482 -18.04 10.47 1.18
N ASP A 483 -17.43 10.92 0.09
CA ASP A 483 -15.97 10.83 -0.12
C ASP A 483 -15.20 11.86 0.73
N VAL A 484 -15.87 12.92 1.20
CA VAL A 484 -15.29 13.93 2.07
C VAL A 484 -15.26 13.42 3.51
N GLN A 485 -14.17 13.67 4.24
CA GLN A 485 -14.11 13.35 5.66
C GLN A 485 -15.22 14.07 6.44
N ALA A 486 -15.97 13.31 7.25
CA ALA A 486 -17.12 13.82 7.99
C ALA A 486 -16.81 15.05 8.86
N ILE A 487 -15.60 15.16 9.41
CA ILE A 487 -15.18 16.31 10.23
C ILE A 487 -15.10 17.62 9.43
N ILE A 488 -14.75 17.56 8.14
CA ILE A 488 -14.68 18.73 7.27
C ILE A 488 -16.08 19.28 7.04
N LEU A 489 -17.04 18.40 6.74
CA LEU A 489 -18.46 18.75 6.60
C LEU A 489 -19.01 19.31 7.90
N ALA A 490 -18.67 18.69 9.04
CA ALA A 490 -19.09 19.14 10.36
C ALA A 490 -18.59 20.54 10.69
N ASN A 491 -17.29 20.80 10.46
CA ASN A 491 -16.68 22.10 10.69
C ASN A 491 -17.26 23.18 9.78
N LEU A 492 -17.51 22.87 8.50
CA LEU A 492 -18.15 23.81 7.58
C LEU A 492 -19.58 24.16 8.02
N CYS A 493 -20.39 23.16 8.40
CA CYS A 493 -21.73 23.40 8.96
C CYS A 493 -21.67 24.31 10.19
N VAL A 494 -20.73 24.07 11.09
CA VAL A 494 -20.50 24.92 12.26
C VAL A 494 -20.12 26.34 11.84
N CYS A 495 -19.20 26.50 10.88
CA CYS A 495 -18.81 27.83 10.41
C CYS A 495 -20.00 28.62 9.85
N TYR A 496 -20.86 27.98 9.04
CA TYR A 496 -22.07 28.62 8.52
C TYR A 496 -23.01 29.06 9.64
N VAL A 497 -23.26 28.19 10.63
CA VAL A 497 -24.07 28.53 11.81
C VAL A 497 -23.49 29.72 12.57
N MET A 498 -22.18 29.69 12.83
CA MET A 498 -21.50 30.74 13.60
C MET A 498 -21.45 32.07 12.84
N ASN A 499 -21.53 32.04 11.51
CA ASN A 499 -21.64 33.20 10.64
C ASN A 499 -23.09 33.61 10.33
N THR A 500 -24.09 33.04 11.04
CA THR A 500 -25.54 33.26 10.85
C THR A 500 -26.12 32.84 9.50
N ASP A 501 -25.35 32.09 8.70
CA ASP A 501 -25.75 31.52 7.41
C ASP A 501 -26.49 30.17 7.59
N ASN A 502 -27.55 30.14 8.41
CA ASN A 502 -28.23 28.91 8.81
C ASN A 502 -28.86 28.15 7.63
N GLU A 503 -29.29 28.86 6.58
CA GLU A 503 -29.87 28.24 5.37
C GLU A 503 -28.87 27.32 4.67
N LYS A 504 -27.62 27.77 4.52
CA LYS A 504 -26.54 26.97 3.91
C LYS A 504 -26.17 25.76 4.76
N ALA A 505 -26.16 25.92 6.09
CA ALA A 505 -25.92 24.80 6.99
C ALA A 505 -27.01 23.73 6.88
N GLU A 506 -28.28 24.14 6.77
CA GLU A 506 -29.40 23.22 6.62
C GLU A 506 -29.40 22.52 5.25
N GLU A 507 -29.08 23.24 4.17
CA GLU A 507 -28.94 22.67 2.83
C GLU A 507 -27.82 21.61 2.78
N LEU A 508 -26.67 21.88 3.40
CA LEU A 508 -25.57 20.93 3.49
C LEU A 508 -25.97 19.67 4.27
N LEU A 509 -26.67 19.84 5.40
CA LEU A 509 -27.19 18.70 6.18
C LEU A 509 -28.17 17.84 5.37
N ARG A 510 -29.12 18.46 4.67
CA ARG A 510 -30.09 17.73 3.82
C ARG A 510 -29.39 16.99 2.67
N SER A 511 -28.33 17.56 2.12
CA SER A 511 -27.55 16.92 1.05
C SER A 511 -26.83 15.66 1.55
N ILE A 512 -26.22 15.73 2.75
CA ILE A 512 -25.57 14.58 3.40
C ILE A 512 -26.59 13.49 3.73
N GLU A 513 -27.75 13.87 4.27
CA GLU A 513 -28.83 12.95 4.61
C GLU A 513 -29.33 12.18 3.37
N ARG A 514 -29.57 12.90 2.26
CA ARG A 514 -29.98 12.28 1.00
C ARG A 514 -28.93 11.28 0.47
N GLU A 515 -27.65 11.63 0.51
CA GLU A 515 -26.61 10.72 0.05
C GLU A 515 -26.44 9.49 0.94
N GLU A 516 -26.53 9.64 2.27
CA GLU A 516 -26.50 8.47 3.17
C GLU A 516 -27.71 7.56 2.94
N GLU A 517 -28.90 8.11 2.69
CA GLU A 517 -30.10 7.33 2.37
C GLU A 517 -29.97 6.57 1.04
N GLU A 518 -29.49 7.25 0.00
CA GLU A 518 -29.25 6.63 -1.31
C GLU A 518 -28.21 5.50 -1.21
N GLU A 519 -27.10 5.73 -0.51
CA GLU A 519 -26.06 4.72 -0.37
C GLU A 519 -26.49 3.57 0.55
N SER A 520 -27.23 3.85 1.63
CA SER A 520 -27.81 2.81 2.48
C SER A 520 -28.85 1.96 1.74
N SER A 521 -29.50 2.50 0.70
CA SER A 521 -30.41 1.74 -0.16
C SER A 521 -29.67 0.84 -1.15
N ARG A 522 -28.47 1.23 -1.58
CA ARG A 522 -27.60 0.46 -2.48
C ARG A 522 -26.86 -0.66 -1.76
N ASP A 523 -26.29 -0.35 -0.60
CA ASP A 523 -25.52 -1.28 0.24
C ASP A 523 -25.95 -1.15 1.72
N PRO A 524 -26.86 -2.02 2.18
CA PRO A 524 -27.35 -2.00 3.56
C PRO A 524 -26.32 -2.38 4.63
N GLU A 525 -25.20 -3.02 4.25
CA GLU A 525 -24.14 -3.44 5.18
C GLU A 525 -23.07 -2.35 5.38
N LYS A 526 -22.92 -1.43 4.42
CA LYS A 526 -22.00 -0.31 4.51
C LYS A 526 -22.38 0.60 5.68
N ARG A 527 -21.45 0.78 6.62
CA ARG A 527 -21.64 1.64 7.79
C ARG A 527 -21.32 3.09 7.44
N LEU A 528 -22.33 3.95 7.46
CA LEU A 528 -22.21 5.38 7.20
C LEU A 528 -22.33 6.17 8.51
N PHE A 529 -21.39 7.09 8.74
CA PHE A 529 -21.26 7.84 9.98
C PHE A 529 -21.17 9.36 9.77
N HIS A 530 -21.24 9.86 8.54
CA HIS A 530 -21.08 11.28 8.23
C HIS A 530 -22.13 12.12 8.94
N LEU A 531 -23.41 11.79 8.78
CA LEU A 531 -24.51 12.52 9.42
C LEU A 531 -24.47 12.40 10.95
N CYS A 532 -24.00 11.26 11.47
CA CYS A 532 -23.79 11.06 12.91
C CYS A 532 -22.75 12.04 13.46
N ILE A 533 -21.56 12.07 12.85
CA ILE A 533 -20.45 12.95 13.28
C ILE A 533 -20.86 14.42 13.16
N VAL A 534 -21.48 14.81 12.05
CA VAL A 534 -21.91 16.19 11.82
C VAL A 534 -22.95 16.63 12.87
N ASN A 535 -23.99 15.83 13.11
CA ASN A 535 -25.00 16.16 14.14
C ASN A 535 -24.41 16.22 15.55
N LEU A 536 -23.43 15.34 15.87
CA LEU A 536 -22.78 15.32 17.17
C LEU A 536 -21.91 16.58 17.40
N VAL A 537 -21.13 16.98 16.40
CA VAL A 537 -20.29 18.19 16.45
C VAL A 537 -21.14 19.45 16.58
N ILE A 538 -22.16 19.59 15.72
CA ILE A 538 -23.11 20.73 15.78
C ILE A 538 -23.80 20.75 17.14
N GLY A 539 -24.36 19.62 17.58
CA GLY A 539 -25.07 19.52 18.85
C GLY A 539 -24.21 19.92 20.05
N THR A 540 -22.96 19.45 20.08
CA THR A 540 -22.00 19.79 21.14
C THR A 540 -21.66 21.27 21.15
N LEU A 541 -21.49 21.90 19.99
CA LEU A 541 -21.22 23.33 19.89
C LEU A 541 -22.39 24.16 20.42
N TYR A 542 -23.61 23.87 20.01
CA TYR A 542 -24.79 24.60 20.46
C TYR A 542 -24.97 24.47 21.98
N CYS A 543 -24.72 23.29 22.55
CA CYS A 543 -24.70 23.09 23.99
C CYS A 543 -23.62 23.96 24.67
N SER A 544 -22.42 24.07 24.08
CA SER A 544 -21.34 24.91 24.62
C SER A 544 -21.66 26.42 24.63
N LYS A 545 -22.54 26.86 23.71
CA LYS A 545 -23.04 28.24 23.61
C LYS A 545 -24.33 28.48 24.42
N ASN A 546 -24.71 27.52 25.28
CA ASN A 546 -25.93 27.53 26.09
C ASN A 546 -27.26 27.48 25.30
N ASN A 547 -27.23 27.14 24.01
CA ASN A 547 -28.44 26.87 23.23
C ASN A 547 -28.74 25.36 23.25
N TYR A 548 -29.17 24.89 24.42
CA TYR A 548 -29.38 23.47 24.66
C TYR A 548 -30.59 22.88 23.94
N ASP A 549 -31.63 23.68 23.68
CA ASP A 549 -32.87 23.20 23.05
C ASP A 549 -32.61 22.68 21.63
N PHE A 550 -31.84 23.42 20.83
CA PHE A 550 -31.41 22.94 19.51
C PHE A 550 -30.27 21.91 19.61
N GLY A 551 -29.29 22.15 20.48
CA GLY A 551 -28.09 21.31 20.60
C GLY A 551 -28.41 19.87 20.97
N ILE A 552 -29.27 19.66 21.97
CA ILE A 552 -29.64 18.32 22.44
C ILE A 552 -30.46 17.56 21.40
N CYS A 553 -31.38 18.22 20.68
CA CYS A 553 -32.09 17.57 19.58
C CYS A 553 -31.15 17.03 18.50
N ARG A 554 -30.07 17.76 18.18
CA ARG A 554 -29.05 17.28 17.23
C ARG A 554 -28.22 16.14 17.79
N VAL A 555 -27.84 16.20 19.07
CA VAL A 555 -27.14 15.10 19.76
C VAL A 555 -27.99 13.83 19.77
N MET A 556 -29.30 13.90 20.02
CA MET A 556 -30.16 12.72 19.99
C MET A 556 -30.24 12.10 18.59
N LYS A 557 -30.45 12.93 17.56
CA LYS A 557 -30.53 12.49 16.16
C LYS A 557 -29.25 11.84 15.63
N SER A 558 -28.07 12.16 16.17
CA SER A 558 -26.82 11.57 15.68
C SER A 558 -26.76 10.04 15.90
N MET A 559 -27.47 9.55 16.92
CA MET A 559 -27.47 8.13 17.30
C MET A 559 -28.53 7.31 16.59
N GLU A 560 -29.34 7.91 15.71
CA GLU A 560 -30.37 7.19 14.95
C GLU A 560 -29.82 6.62 13.63
N PRO A 561 -29.95 5.30 13.38
CA PRO A 561 -30.64 4.30 14.19
C PRO A 561 -29.74 3.70 15.30
N TYR A 562 -30.30 3.54 16.50
CA TYR A 562 -29.57 3.18 17.74
C TYR A 562 -28.78 1.87 17.64
N HIS A 563 -29.29 0.86 16.93
CA HIS A 563 -28.63 -0.43 16.79
C HIS A 563 -27.33 -0.40 15.95
N ARG A 564 -27.07 0.66 15.18
CA ARG A 564 -25.85 0.83 14.36
C ARG A 564 -24.92 1.91 14.87
N LYS A 565 -25.47 3.02 15.36
CA LYS A 565 -24.71 4.26 15.64
C LYS A 565 -24.48 4.51 17.14
N LEU A 566 -25.17 3.80 18.02
CA LEU A 566 -24.91 3.85 19.46
C LEU A 566 -23.63 3.08 19.78
N GLY A 567 -22.63 3.79 20.29
CA GLY A 567 -21.36 3.22 20.69
C GLY A 567 -20.72 4.01 21.84
N PRO A 568 -19.57 3.55 22.37
CA PRO A 568 -18.90 4.18 23.50
C PRO A 568 -18.54 5.66 23.22
N ASP A 569 -18.01 5.94 22.02
CA ASP A 569 -17.56 7.28 21.65
C ASP A 569 -18.73 8.25 21.43
N THR A 570 -19.76 7.83 20.68
CA THR A 570 -20.96 8.66 20.44
C THR A 570 -21.69 8.95 21.75
N TRP A 571 -21.76 7.96 22.64
CA TRP A 571 -22.32 8.12 23.98
C TRP A 571 -21.48 9.05 24.88
N TYR A 572 -20.16 8.97 24.82
CA TYR A 572 -19.27 9.81 25.62
C TYR A 572 -19.53 11.31 25.38
N TYR A 573 -19.61 11.72 24.10
CA TYR A 573 -19.91 13.11 23.74
C TYR A 573 -21.36 13.49 24.08
N ALA A 574 -22.32 12.60 23.83
CA ALA A 574 -23.72 12.84 24.14
C ALA A 574 -23.94 13.05 25.65
N LYS A 575 -23.39 12.17 26.49
CA LYS A 575 -23.46 12.26 27.96
C LYS A 575 -23.01 13.62 28.48
N ARG A 576 -21.89 14.14 27.95
CA ARG A 576 -21.36 15.45 28.37
C ARG A 576 -22.32 16.59 28.07
N CYS A 577 -22.99 16.55 26.92
CA CYS A 577 -24.01 17.55 26.56
C CYS A 577 -25.21 17.48 27.51
N PHE A 578 -25.71 16.28 27.81
CA PHE A 578 -26.81 16.07 28.75
C PHE A 578 -26.46 16.51 30.18
N LEU A 579 -25.26 16.21 30.66
CA LEU A 579 -24.79 16.67 31.97
C LEU A 579 -24.65 18.20 32.02
N GLY A 580 -24.15 18.80 30.93
CA GLY A 580 -24.09 20.25 30.78
C GLY A 580 -25.47 20.90 30.89
N LEU A 581 -26.46 20.36 30.17
CA LEU A 581 -27.86 20.79 30.27
C LEU A 581 -28.42 20.61 31.69
N ALA A 582 -28.23 19.44 32.30
CA ALA A 582 -28.72 19.17 33.64
C ALA A 582 -28.15 20.18 34.66
N LEU A 583 -26.88 20.56 34.51
CA LEU A 583 -26.23 21.56 35.36
C LEU A 583 -26.81 22.96 35.15
N THR A 584 -27.08 23.38 33.92
CA THR A 584 -27.63 24.72 33.64
C THR A 584 -29.10 24.83 34.05
N LEU A 585 -29.88 23.76 33.90
CA LEU A 585 -31.24 23.65 34.45
C LEU A 585 -31.24 23.73 35.98
N ALA A 586 -30.36 22.98 36.65
CA ALA A 586 -30.23 22.98 38.10
C ALA A 586 -29.82 24.35 38.66
N LYS A 587 -29.03 25.12 37.90
CA LYS A 587 -28.63 26.50 38.24
C LYS A 587 -29.69 27.54 37.86
N HIS A 588 -30.83 27.14 37.30
CA HIS A 588 -31.85 28.04 36.73
C HIS A 588 -31.30 29.05 35.71
N MET A 589 -30.23 28.69 35.00
CA MET A 589 -29.60 29.55 33.99
C MET A 589 -30.26 29.41 32.62
N THR A 590 -31.09 28.38 32.42
CA THR A 590 -31.77 28.09 31.15
C THR A 590 -33.09 27.38 31.43
N THR A 591 -34.06 27.53 30.53
CA THR A 591 -35.31 26.77 30.51
C THR A 591 -35.41 26.02 29.18
N ILE A 592 -35.99 24.82 29.20
CA ILE A 592 -36.23 24.01 27.99
C ILE A 592 -37.74 23.79 27.81
N ARG A 593 -38.16 23.52 26.57
CA ARG A 593 -39.56 23.19 26.27
C ARG A 593 -39.91 21.81 26.84
N ASP A 594 -41.16 21.64 27.25
CA ASP A 594 -41.66 20.35 27.76
C ASP A 594 -41.52 19.24 26.70
N SER A 595 -41.74 19.56 25.42
CA SER A 595 -41.52 18.62 24.32
C SER A 595 -40.08 18.09 24.29
N THR A 596 -39.11 18.98 24.46
CA THR A 596 -37.68 18.60 24.46
C THR A 596 -37.35 17.74 25.68
N MET A 597 -37.98 18.01 26.84
CA MET A 597 -37.82 17.15 28.02
C MET A 597 -38.38 15.74 27.78
N ASP A 598 -39.53 15.63 27.13
CA ASP A 598 -40.14 14.33 26.80
C ASP A 598 -39.28 13.58 25.77
N ASP A 599 -38.77 14.25 24.72
CA ASP A 599 -37.85 13.68 23.73
C ASP A 599 -36.57 13.15 24.40
N ILE A 600 -36.02 13.87 25.38
CA ILE A 600 -34.83 13.43 26.15
C ILE A 600 -35.13 12.13 26.92
N LEU A 601 -36.30 12.03 27.54
CA LEU A 601 -36.68 10.84 28.30
C LEU A 601 -36.89 9.63 27.39
N GLU A 602 -37.50 9.83 26.22
CA GLU A 602 -37.67 8.80 25.20
C GLU A 602 -36.32 8.33 24.64
N PHE A 603 -35.43 9.26 24.29
CA PHE A 603 -34.07 8.94 23.86
C PHE A 603 -33.32 8.10 24.90
N LEU A 604 -33.41 8.45 26.19
CA LEU A 604 -32.76 7.70 27.27
C LEU A 604 -33.35 6.30 27.46
N ASP A 605 -34.64 6.10 27.16
CA ASP A 605 -35.27 4.77 27.14
C ASP A 605 -34.77 3.92 25.97
N CYS A 606 -34.63 4.50 24.78
CA CYS A 606 -34.04 3.83 23.63
C CYS A 606 -32.57 3.46 23.89
N ALA A 607 -31.79 4.37 24.49
CA ALA A 607 -30.41 4.10 24.89
C ALA A 607 -30.30 3.00 25.96
N ASP A 608 -31.25 2.91 26.90
CA ASP A 608 -31.32 1.81 27.88
C ASP A 608 -31.65 0.46 27.23
N GLN A 609 -32.53 0.44 26.23
CA GLN A 609 -32.90 -0.78 25.52
C GLN A 609 -31.75 -1.34 24.67
N HIS A 610 -31.05 -0.48 23.92
CA HIS A 610 -30.00 -0.88 22.98
C HIS A 610 -28.59 -0.90 23.59
N GLY A 611 -28.37 -0.22 24.72
CA GLY A 611 -27.07 -0.07 25.37
C GLY A 611 -26.75 -1.07 26.48
N LYS A 612 -27.47 -2.21 26.56
CA LYS A 612 -27.29 -3.21 27.65
C LYS A 612 -25.95 -3.92 27.58
N ASP A 613 -25.51 -4.24 26.37
CA ASP A 613 -24.29 -5.00 26.10
C ASP A 613 -23.13 -4.11 25.64
N ILE A 614 -23.30 -2.78 25.71
CA ILE A 614 -22.29 -1.81 25.28
C ILE A 614 -21.67 -1.14 26.50
N PHE A 615 -20.36 -1.33 26.68
CA PHE A 615 -19.60 -0.71 27.77
C PHE A 615 -19.23 0.75 27.45
N THR A 616 -19.20 1.61 28.47
CA THR A 616 -18.93 3.06 28.37
C THR A 616 -17.45 3.42 28.47
N THR A 617 -16.60 2.44 28.75
CA THR A 617 -15.14 2.56 28.86
C THR A 617 -14.47 1.59 27.89
N THR A 618 -13.33 1.99 27.32
CA THR A 618 -12.58 1.13 26.39
C THR A 618 -11.98 -0.08 27.11
N GLU A 619 -11.63 -1.16 26.38
CA GLU A 619 -10.98 -2.34 26.97
C GLU A 619 -9.65 -2.01 27.68
N ALA A 620 -8.97 -0.94 27.27
CA ALA A 620 -7.75 -0.43 27.90
C ALA A 620 -8.01 0.19 29.28
N ASP A 621 -9.11 0.93 29.43
CA ASP A 621 -9.55 1.52 30.70
C ASP A 621 -10.05 0.46 31.70
N GLN A 622 -10.62 -0.64 31.19
CA GLN A 622 -11.05 -1.77 32.03
C GLN A 622 -9.86 -2.56 32.62
N LYS A 623 -8.76 -2.69 31.86
CA LYS A 623 -7.51 -3.34 32.33
C LYS A 623 -6.76 -2.49 33.35
N SER A 624 -6.76 -1.17 33.22
CA SER A 624 -6.09 -0.27 34.19
C SER A 624 -6.87 -0.16 35.51
N ALA A 625 -8.20 -0.33 35.49
CA ALA A 625 -9.07 -0.18 36.65
C ALA A 625 -9.33 -1.48 37.46
N ASN A 626 -8.72 -2.63 37.10
CA ASN A 626 -8.89 -3.91 37.82
C ASN A 626 -10.36 -4.29 38.11
N VAL A 627 -11.27 -3.99 37.18
CA VAL A 627 -12.71 -4.22 37.38
C VAL A 627 -13.07 -5.68 37.12
N SER A 628 -12.82 -6.55 38.09
CA SER A 628 -13.25 -7.96 38.07
C SER A 628 -14.47 -8.17 38.98
N GLY A 629 -15.62 -8.52 38.38
CA GLY A 629 -16.85 -8.93 39.10
C GLY A 629 -17.70 -7.78 39.66
N SER A 630 -19.03 -7.94 39.59
CA SER A 630 -20.18 -7.07 40.01
C SER A 630 -20.16 -5.56 39.69
N ASN A 631 -18.99 -4.92 39.63
CA ASN A 631 -18.77 -3.53 39.23
C ASN A 631 -18.80 -3.34 37.71
N ALA A 632 -18.71 -4.42 36.91
CA ALA A 632 -18.86 -4.34 35.45
C ALA A 632 -20.24 -3.81 35.01
N ILE A 633 -21.27 -4.00 35.84
CA ILE A 633 -22.64 -3.50 35.60
C ILE A 633 -22.71 -1.96 35.72
N GLN A 634 -21.73 -1.30 36.34
CA GLN A 634 -21.72 0.17 36.52
C GLN A 634 -21.23 0.96 35.28
N HIS A 635 -20.73 0.28 34.25
CA HIS A 635 -20.11 0.92 33.09
C HIS A 635 -20.77 0.51 31.76
N THR A 636 -22.07 0.27 31.73
CA THR A 636 -22.81 0.10 30.48
C THR A 636 -23.58 1.36 30.12
N ILE A 637 -23.83 1.56 28.82
CA ILE A 637 -24.63 2.70 28.33
C ILE A 637 -26.02 2.66 28.98
N SER A 638 -26.61 1.47 29.13
CA SER A 638 -27.87 1.26 29.85
C SER A 638 -27.86 1.78 31.29
N TYR A 639 -26.79 1.54 32.04
CA TYR A 639 -26.68 2.04 33.40
C TYR A 639 -26.61 3.56 33.44
N GLU A 640 -25.72 4.16 32.65
CA GLU A 640 -25.56 5.62 32.59
C GLU A 640 -26.83 6.33 32.08
N ALA A 641 -27.53 5.75 31.10
CA ALA A 641 -28.79 6.27 30.58
C ALA A 641 -29.87 6.35 31.69
N ARG A 642 -30.01 5.30 32.50
CA ARG A 642 -30.94 5.29 33.65
C ARG A 642 -30.58 6.33 34.71
N VAL A 643 -29.28 6.55 34.96
CA VAL A 643 -28.80 7.58 35.90
C VAL A 643 -29.15 8.99 35.39
N LEU A 644 -28.88 9.26 34.10
CA LEU A 644 -29.26 10.52 33.47
C LEU A 644 -30.78 10.72 33.51
N LYS A 645 -31.56 9.69 33.18
CA LYS A 645 -33.03 9.74 33.19
C LYS A 645 -33.55 10.12 34.56
N ARG A 646 -33.03 9.48 35.62
CA ARG A 646 -33.37 9.83 37.00
C ARG A 646 -33.04 11.28 37.35
N THR A 647 -31.96 11.83 36.78
CA THR A 647 -31.55 13.22 37.00
C THR A 647 -32.54 14.19 36.35
N PHE A 648 -32.90 13.97 35.07
CA PHE A 648 -33.88 14.81 34.38
C PHE A 648 -35.28 14.73 34.99
N LEU A 649 -35.71 13.56 35.47
CA LEU A 649 -36.98 13.42 36.20
C LEU A 649 -37.03 14.26 37.48
N LYS A 650 -35.89 14.43 38.18
CA LYS A 650 -35.79 15.30 39.36
C LYS A 650 -35.73 16.80 39.02
N LEU A 651 -35.31 17.14 37.79
CA LEU A 651 -35.28 18.52 37.31
C LEU A 651 -36.63 18.97 36.74
N ARG A 652 -37.54 18.02 36.48
CA ARG A 652 -38.92 18.27 36.06
C ARG A 652 -39.86 18.57 37.25
N SER A 653 -39.48 18.15 38.47
CA SER A 653 -40.21 18.42 39.73
C SER A 653 -39.77 19.74 40.35
#